data_AF-A0A8J4T425-F1
#
_entry.id   AF-A0A8J4T425-F1
#
_cell.length_a   1.000
_cell.length_b   1.000
_cell.length_c   1.000
_cell.angle_alpha   90.00
_cell.angle_beta   90.00
_cell.angle_gamma   90.00
#
_symmetry.space_group_name_H-M   'P 1'
#
loop_
_entity.id
_entity.type
_entity.pdbx_description
1 polymer ?
#
loop_
_entity_poly.entity_id
_entity_poly.type
_entity_poly.pdbx_seq_one_letter_code
_entity_poly.pdbx_strand_id
1 'polypeptide(L)'
;MLLGNFFKIPLQILMEQVPQALETSLLTAYSKKLVNLFLNPQSCNPEKKITAEEKYFSTANSSAIRSFIASQLQHVLQCAIVAGEPSAQLIQEVTDFLIFAGMASSLVPIVSRKNPTPITGKESATCWSALFRFLERFAHQKKFPEKEYSVDWPQLLLHIMRTVSTRLDSVEKSGKSAIITLAAHVEQFTTLLDESNRPDLLSSLMIQLHALCCIFALSQPSTDVSNLTTLLDDLVECYRRKRSQKKSHLQDEPDWPAVLMDVLLGLVSQPSHMLRSFVRLTFLQLVCSGFANKDCLNLLLDVLKMRLSGEHGAAQTDSENLVDFSSALAEAISDSEGSEAEEENEVSASDIEVEASESEDDSESTVSDDETDEEQLSKLREDVQQALGPAALNPDELDPTSYREFTDAEMFAHDEALAAAFRANQLTAPKRTVAGRARALCQMKMRCLDLLECVLQYAFQPELVFPTITQLMGLGRTACESELKKRRNRVTNDVYSKHRERVSFTARYGDIPLFTHVAEAIKCIRSRPQASQQTLVSRLAEHPDDAVRWLSETMDAVVASAQLENPLPEFVKLIATTTQFLFRMAASLNEVQPDFEKTLCKPLLKQLRVFVKCARKTTIHRTVFIGLLNQCQVFAAHAFPVLADVFIDFATQSSSSSDCDQPSVESKGAVQYTYIQCCELLTAICQSLVADRYAARELFSLVDDVLSQTVTAMKTMDLKAQGSVEQIVWLSSPSIANAFLTFLTWSMKAAEKNKSVPLLDYNLIARLRSLPCRLKVVRKTARRFANFAIEMNRKHSGVMDEQSRKERQRIKRELKRARQAKRRENASLRAERQQAKKKSHSDQSGLTNGLLANSTVPEGKQMRSKKHRSKKQKENAVSALRTAPKPKEIRNANQTVKRRVKSPEAPRNHSSDKRVALPKRQKISIL
;
A
#
# COMPACT_ATOMS: atom_id res chain seq x y z
N MET A 1 -28.25 24.26 -17.05
CA MET A 1 -27.68 25.56 -16.65
C MET A 1 -28.34 26.20 -15.42
N LEU A 2 -29.63 25.98 -15.11
CA LEU A 2 -30.30 26.66 -13.98
C LEU A 2 -29.80 26.31 -12.56
N LEU A 3 -29.17 25.14 -12.37
CA LEU A 3 -28.54 24.76 -11.09
C LEU A 3 -27.36 25.66 -10.68
N GLY A 4 -26.71 26.35 -11.63
CA GLY A 4 -25.50 27.15 -11.36
C GLY A 4 -25.73 28.52 -10.71
N ASN A 5 -26.97 29.01 -10.65
CA ASN A 5 -27.28 30.36 -10.16
C ASN A 5 -27.89 30.40 -8.74
N PHE A 6 -28.37 29.27 -8.21
CA PHE A 6 -28.93 29.19 -6.85
C PHE A 6 -27.89 28.80 -5.79
N PHE A 7 -26.94 27.93 -6.15
CA PHE A 7 -25.79 27.61 -5.31
C PHE A 7 -24.61 28.50 -5.70
N LYS A 8 -24.27 29.45 -4.81
CA LYS A 8 -23.03 30.22 -4.94
C LYS A 8 -21.83 29.29 -4.80
N ILE A 9 -21.32 28.80 -5.93
CA ILE A 9 -19.99 28.19 -6.08
C ILE A 9 -18.91 28.92 -5.26
N PRO A 10 -18.83 30.27 -5.23
CA PRO A 10 -17.88 30.97 -4.36
C PRO A 10 -18.06 30.71 -2.85
N LEU A 11 -19.27 30.42 -2.35
CA LEU A 11 -19.46 30.15 -0.91
C LEU A 11 -18.89 28.77 -0.53
N GLN A 12 -19.08 27.75 -1.36
CA GLN A 12 -18.46 26.43 -1.15
C GLN A 12 -16.92 26.54 -1.19
N ILE A 13 -16.37 27.28 -2.16
CA ILE A 13 -14.92 27.52 -2.25
C ILE A 13 -14.42 28.29 -1.02
N LEU A 14 -15.17 29.27 -0.50
CA LEU A 14 -14.82 29.97 0.74
C LEU A 14 -14.87 29.06 1.97
N MET A 15 -15.86 28.17 2.07
CA MET A 15 -15.99 27.18 3.15
C MET A 15 -14.86 26.14 3.12
N GLU A 16 -14.40 25.75 1.92
CA GLU A 16 -13.30 24.79 1.74
C GLU A 16 -11.90 25.43 1.90
N GLN A 17 -11.70 26.68 1.45
CA GLN A 17 -10.37 27.31 1.43
C GLN A 17 -10.12 28.35 2.53
N VAL A 18 -11.16 29.02 3.04
CA VAL A 18 -11.03 30.08 4.06
C VAL A 18 -12.17 30.03 5.11
N PRO A 19 -12.38 28.89 5.81
CA PRO A 19 -13.48 28.74 6.77
C PRO A 19 -13.45 29.74 7.93
N GLN A 20 -12.29 30.34 8.23
CA GLN A 20 -12.11 31.36 9.28
C GLN A 20 -12.64 32.76 8.89
N ALA A 21 -13.00 33.00 7.62
CA ALA A 21 -13.47 34.30 7.14
C ALA A 21 -15.01 34.44 7.07
N LEU A 22 -15.75 33.44 7.55
CA LEU A 22 -17.21 33.39 7.47
C LEU A 22 -17.84 33.73 8.83
N GLU A 23 -18.68 34.76 8.88
CA GLU A 23 -19.44 35.11 10.08
C GLU A 23 -20.46 34.02 10.45
N THR A 24 -20.63 33.80 11.75
CA THR A 24 -21.62 32.87 12.33
C THR A 24 -23.06 33.24 11.94
N SER A 25 -23.35 34.53 11.81
CA SER A 25 -24.60 35.11 11.30
C SER A 25 -24.96 34.59 9.90
N LEU A 26 -23.99 34.63 8.98
CA LEU A 26 -24.12 34.21 7.58
C LEU A 26 -24.27 32.70 7.45
N LEU A 27 -23.49 31.93 8.23
CA LEU A 27 -23.62 30.47 8.30
C LEU A 27 -25.01 30.04 8.82
N THR A 28 -25.57 30.78 9.80
CA THR A 28 -26.92 30.53 10.34
C THR A 28 -28.03 30.89 9.35
N ALA A 29 -27.88 31.99 8.60
CA ALA A 29 -28.82 32.32 7.52
C ALA A 29 -28.77 31.29 6.37
N TYR A 30 -27.56 30.79 6.06
CA TYR A 30 -27.35 29.80 5.00
C TYR A 30 -27.89 28.42 5.39
N SER A 31 -27.64 27.93 6.62
CA SER A 31 -28.20 26.66 7.11
C SER A 31 -29.72 26.66 7.12
N LYS A 32 -30.36 27.75 7.59
CA LYS A 32 -31.83 27.90 7.56
C LYS A 32 -32.38 27.86 6.13
N LYS A 33 -31.67 28.43 5.15
CA LYS A 33 -32.04 28.32 3.74
C LYS A 33 -31.88 26.90 3.20
N LEU A 34 -30.80 26.19 3.55
CA LEU A 34 -30.57 24.80 3.18
C LEU A 34 -31.64 23.86 3.75
N VAL A 35 -31.97 23.98 5.04
CA VAL A 35 -33.03 23.20 5.71
C VAL A 35 -34.39 23.40 5.02
N ASN A 36 -34.75 24.65 4.70
CA ASN A 36 -36.00 24.95 3.98
C ASN A 36 -36.02 24.35 2.57
N LEU A 37 -34.89 24.35 1.85
CA LEU A 37 -34.75 23.73 0.52
C LEU A 37 -34.84 22.19 0.58
N PHE A 38 -34.34 21.56 1.65
CA PHE A 38 -34.41 20.11 1.83
C PHE A 38 -35.87 19.64 2.03
N LEU A 39 -36.63 20.39 2.84
CA LEU A 39 -38.05 20.12 3.10
C LEU A 39 -38.92 20.43 1.88
N ASN A 40 -38.66 21.53 1.18
CA ASN A 40 -39.45 22.02 0.03
C ASN A 40 -38.64 22.15 -1.27
N PRO A 41 -38.16 21.03 -1.86
CA PRO A 41 -37.31 21.05 -3.06
C PRO A 41 -38.03 21.59 -4.32
N GLN A 42 -39.36 21.58 -4.34
CA GLN A 42 -40.16 22.16 -5.42
C GLN A 42 -40.16 23.70 -5.46
N SER A 43 -39.72 24.37 -4.39
CA SER A 43 -39.64 25.85 -4.32
C SER A 43 -38.57 26.46 -5.25
N CYS A 44 -37.74 25.64 -5.89
CA CYS A 44 -36.73 26.08 -6.87
C CYS A 44 -37.26 26.37 -8.29
N ASN A 45 -38.55 26.15 -8.57
CA ASN A 45 -39.16 26.54 -9.84
C ASN A 45 -39.76 27.96 -9.75
N PRO A 46 -39.09 29.02 -10.25
CA PRO A 46 -39.74 30.31 -10.41
C PRO A 46 -40.83 30.21 -11.47
N GLU A 47 -42.02 30.69 -11.15
CA GLU A 47 -43.19 30.66 -12.03
C GLU A 47 -42.94 31.39 -13.35
N LYS A 48 -42.70 30.62 -14.42
CA LYS A 48 -42.96 31.06 -15.79
C LYS A 48 -43.84 30.01 -16.46
N LYS A 49 -44.94 30.50 -17.08
CA LYS A 49 -45.98 29.69 -17.73
C LYS A 49 -45.34 28.66 -18.67
N ILE A 50 -45.37 27.38 -18.27
CA ILE A 50 -44.93 26.26 -19.10
C ILE A 50 -46.09 25.87 -20.00
N THR A 51 -45.93 26.05 -21.31
CA THR A 51 -46.84 25.51 -22.33
C THR A 51 -46.79 23.98 -22.35
N ALA A 52 -47.89 23.33 -22.75
CA ALA A 52 -48.18 21.92 -22.43
C ALA A 52 -47.19 20.85 -22.95
N GLU A 53 -46.18 21.22 -23.75
CA GLU A 53 -45.26 20.31 -24.43
C GLU A 53 -43.96 20.02 -23.63
N GLU A 54 -43.59 20.84 -22.63
CA GLU A 54 -42.37 20.61 -21.81
C GLU A 54 -42.59 19.67 -20.59
N LYS A 55 -43.72 18.95 -20.54
CA LYS A 55 -44.03 18.02 -19.42
C LYS A 55 -43.07 16.83 -19.28
N TYR A 56 -42.27 16.52 -20.30
CA TYR A 56 -41.40 15.34 -20.33
C TYR A 56 -39.97 15.58 -19.83
N PHE A 57 -39.58 16.80 -19.45
CA PHE A 57 -38.19 17.11 -19.03
C PHE A 57 -38.04 17.85 -17.69
N SER A 58 -39.11 18.00 -16.91
CA SER A 58 -39.09 18.75 -15.63
C SER A 58 -39.55 17.94 -14.42
N THR A 59 -38.80 16.89 -14.09
CA THR A 59 -38.72 16.36 -12.72
C THR A 59 -37.30 16.51 -12.23
N ALA A 60 -36.99 17.64 -11.59
CA ALA A 60 -35.72 17.80 -10.90
C ALA A 60 -35.58 16.69 -9.85
N ASN A 61 -34.46 15.95 -9.87
CA ASN A 61 -34.22 14.82 -8.95
C ASN A 61 -34.15 15.33 -7.49
N SER A 62 -35.31 15.36 -6.83
CA SER A 62 -35.49 15.79 -5.44
C SER A 62 -34.49 15.12 -4.49
N SER A 63 -34.26 13.82 -4.68
CA SER A 63 -33.30 13.02 -3.92
C SER A 63 -31.85 13.49 -4.09
N ALA A 64 -31.43 13.84 -5.31
CA ALA A 64 -30.08 14.36 -5.57
C ALA A 64 -29.89 15.76 -4.94
N ILE A 65 -30.94 16.61 -4.95
CA ILE A 65 -30.93 17.91 -4.29
C ILE A 65 -30.82 17.75 -2.77
N ARG A 66 -31.62 16.85 -2.16
CA ARG A 66 -31.57 16.54 -0.72
C ARG A 66 -30.21 15.99 -0.29
N SER A 67 -29.64 15.05 -1.05
CA SER A 67 -28.31 14.48 -0.79
C SER A 67 -27.21 15.54 -0.88
N PHE A 68 -27.27 16.42 -1.89
CA PHE A 68 -26.35 17.56 -1.99
C PHE A 68 -26.48 18.51 -0.80
N ILE A 69 -27.71 18.83 -0.37
CA ILE A 69 -27.94 19.69 0.80
C ILE A 69 -27.40 19.05 2.10
N ALA A 70 -27.56 17.74 2.30
CA ALA A 70 -26.98 17.04 3.45
C ALA A 70 -25.44 17.20 3.48
N SER A 71 -24.77 17.06 2.33
CA SER A 71 -23.34 17.36 2.19
C SER A 71 -23.01 18.82 2.52
N GLN A 72 -23.80 19.79 2.03
CA GLN A 72 -23.56 21.21 2.34
C GLN A 72 -23.75 21.52 3.84
N LEU A 73 -24.70 20.89 4.52
CA LEU A 73 -24.88 21.02 5.97
C LEU A 73 -23.67 20.46 6.75
N GLN A 74 -23.06 19.36 6.30
CA GLN A 74 -21.77 18.89 6.84
C GLN A 74 -20.66 19.94 6.69
N HIS A 75 -20.56 20.63 5.54
CA HIS A 75 -19.59 21.71 5.36
C HIS A 75 -19.89 22.92 6.28
N VAL A 76 -21.17 23.27 6.50
CA VAL A 76 -21.56 24.34 7.45
C VAL A 76 -21.12 23.99 8.86
N LEU A 77 -21.41 22.76 9.31
CA LEU A 77 -20.95 22.24 10.60
C LEU A 77 -19.42 22.30 10.73
N GLN A 78 -18.68 21.90 9.69
CA GLN A 78 -17.21 21.94 9.69
C GLN A 78 -16.67 23.38 9.82
N CYS A 79 -17.30 24.37 9.17
CA CYS A 79 -16.93 25.78 9.32
C CYS A 79 -17.26 26.30 10.73
N ALA A 80 -18.41 25.91 11.28
CA ALA A 80 -18.88 26.34 12.59
C ALA A 80 -17.93 25.95 13.74
N ILE A 81 -17.25 24.79 13.67
CA ILE A 81 -16.21 24.40 14.65
C ILE A 81 -15.03 25.37 14.62
N VAL A 82 -14.63 25.82 13.43
CA VAL A 82 -13.41 26.61 13.20
C VAL A 82 -13.61 28.11 13.51
N ALA A 83 -14.85 28.59 13.51
CA ALA A 83 -15.20 30.01 13.57
C ALA A 83 -15.01 30.70 14.95
N GLY A 84 -14.84 29.95 16.05
CA GLY A 84 -14.43 30.48 17.37
C GLY A 84 -15.45 31.32 18.16
N GLU A 85 -16.40 31.97 17.50
CA GLU A 85 -17.56 32.67 18.09
C GLU A 85 -18.70 31.69 18.49
N PRO A 86 -19.82 32.11 19.12
CA PRO A 86 -20.85 31.20 19.67
C PRO A 86 -21.61 30.40 18.59
N SER A 87 -20.95 29.37 18.08
CA SER A 87 -21.40 28.43 17.06
C SER A 87 -22.17 27.25 17.66
N ALA A 88 -22.22 27.13 18.98
CA ALA A 88 -22.92 26.06 19.70
C ALA A 88 -24.37 25.89 19.24
N GLN A 89 -25.14 26.99 19.18
CA GLN A 89 -26.54 26.97 18.74
C GLN A 89 -26.67 26.52 17.27
N LEU A 90 -25.78 26.98 16.39
CA LEU A 90 -25.80 26.57 14.98
C LEU A 90 -25.48 25.07 14.82
N ILE A 91 -24.50 24.57 15.59
CA ILE A 91 -24.14 23.15 15.60
C ILE A 91 -25.33 22.31 16.09
N GLN A 92 -25.98 22.72 17.19
CA GLN A 92 -27.19 22.07 17.70
C GLN A 92 -28.33 22.09 16.68
N GLU A 93 -28.72 23.26 16.16
CA GLU A 93 -29.81 23.39 15.18
C GLU A 93 -29.60 22.50 13.93
N VAL A 94 -28.36 22.37 13.43
CA VAL A 94 -28.06 21.56 12.24
C VAL A 94 -27.91 20.07 12.57
N THR A 95 -27.34 19.69 13.73
CA THR A 95 -27.28 18.28 14.15
C THR A 95 -28.68 17.73 14.44
N ASP A 96 -29.55 18.49 15.11
CA ASP A 96 -30.94 18.13 15.36
C ASP A 96 -31.72 17.89 14.07
N PHE A 97 -31.48 18.72 13.04
CA PHE A 97 -32.06 18.54 11.72
C PHE A 97 -31.55 17.26 11.02
N LEU A 98 -30.24 16.99 11.06
CA LEU A 98 -29.66 15.77 10.46
C LEU A 98 -30.18 14.50 11.14
N ILE A 99 -30.33 14.51 12.47
CA ILE A 99 -30.94 13.42 13.25
C ILE A 99 -32.41 13.23 12.87
N PHE A 100 -33.18 14.32 12.78
CA PHE A 100 -34.59 14.29 12.38
C PHE A 100 -34.78 13.73 10.95
N ALA A 101 -33.98 14.20 9.98
CA ALA A 101 -34.03 13.72 8.60
C ALA A 101 -33.47 12.29 8.46
N GLY A 102 -32.49 11.90 9.29
CA GLY A 102 -31.94 10.55 9.37
C GLY A 102 -32.96 9.53 9.87
N MET A 103 -33.69 9.82 10.96
CA MET A 103 -34.72 8.90 11.50
C MET A 103 -36.02 8.85 10.68
N ALA A 104 -36.20 9.75 9.72
CA ALA A 104 -37.41 9.88 8.91
C ALA A 104 -37.77 8.66 8.04
N SER A 105 -36.79 7.77 7.77
CA SER A 105 -37.02 6.52 7.04
C SER A 105 -37.17 5.31 7.97
N SER A 106 -36.41 5.29 9.07
CA SER A 106 -36.29 4.17 10.01
C SER A 106 -37.55 3.92 10.84
N LEU A 107 -38.25 4.99 11.25
CA LEU A 107 -39.22 4.92 12.34
C LEU A 107 -40.68 5.02 11.87
N VAL A 108 -41.08 6.09 11.15
CA VAL A 108 -42.43 6.26 10.57
C VAL A 108 -42.31 7.14 9.31
N PRO A 109 -43.01 6.84 8.19
CA PRO A 109 -43.05 7.76 7.05
C PRO A 109 -43.63 9.10 7.47
N ILE A 110 -42.87 10.19 7.25
CA ILE A 110 -43.31 11.55 7.59
C ILE A 110 -44.43 12.02 6.63
N VAL A 111 -45.66 11.57 6.90
CA VAL A 111 -46.90 12.20 6.44
C VAL A 111 -47.25 13.37 7.37
N SER A 112 -46.28 14.26 7.56
CA SER A 112 -46.60 15.59 8.09
C SER A 112 -47.32 16.34 6.96
N ARG A 113 -48.49 16.90 7.24
CA ARG A 113 -49.38 17.61 6.28
C ARG A 113 -48.75 18.86 5.60
N LYS A 114 -47.42 19.02 5.67
CA LYS A 114 -46.63 20.14 5.14
C LYS A 114 -45.46 19.71 4.22
N ASN A 115 -45.14 18.42 4.10
CA ASN A 115 -44.07 17.94 3.21
C ASN A 115 -44.68 17.30 1.94
N PRO A 116 -44.48 17.88 0.73
CA PRO A 116 -45.10 17.37 -0.50
C PRO A 116 -44.44 16.10 -1.07
N THR A 117 -43.29 15.67 -0.53
CA THR A 117 -42.62 14.40 -0.89
C THR A 117 -41.99 13.78 0.36
N PRO A 118 -42.23 12.48 0.65
CA PRO A 118 -41.63 11.79 1.79
C PRO A 118 -40.09 11.74 1.66
N ILE A 119 -39.39 11.56 2.79
CA ILE A 119 -37.94 11.34 2.81
C ILE A 119 -37.68 9.86 2.51
N THR A 120 -36.82 9.57 1.54
CA THR A 120 -36.49 8.19 1.17
C THR A 120 -35.39 7.61 2.07
N GLY A 121 -35.29 6.28 2.14
CA GLY A 121 -34.19 5.61 2.88
C GLY A 121 -32.79 6.08 2.44
N LYS A 122 -32.60 6.31 1.14
CA LYS A 122 -31.34 6.85 0.60
C LYS A 122 -31.04 8.27 1.11
N GLU A 123 -32.04 9.15 1.16
CA GLU A 123 -31.88 10.51 1.68
C GLU A 123 -31.56 10.50 3.18
N SER A 124 -32.27 9.68 3.96
CA SER A 124 -32.01 9.46 5.38
C SER A 124 -30.58 8.94 5.63
N ALA A 125 -30.12 7.96 4.84
CA ALA A 125 -28.75 7.46 4.89
C ALA A 125 -27.72 8.56 4.57
N THR A 126 -27.99 9.48 3.62
CA THR A 126 -27.09 10.62 3.38
C THR A 126 -27.07 11.64 4.53
N CYS A 127 -28.18 11.85 5.24
CA CYS A 127 -28.21 12.69 6.44
C CYS A 127 -27.39 12.08 7.59
N TRP A 128 -27.53 10.77 7.81
CA TRP A 128 -26.68 10.03 8.74
C TRP A 128 -25.20 10.14 8.35
N SER A 129 -24.85 9.81 7.11
CA SER A 129 -23.48 9.87 6.58
C SER A 129 -22.85 11.27 6.74
N ALA A 130 -23.63 12.34 6.56
CA ALA A 130 -23.22 13.72 6.82
C ALA A 130 -22.94 13.99 8.31
N LEU A 131 -23.83 13.55 9.22
CA LEU A 131 -23.63 13.66 10.67
C LEU A 131 -22.38 12.91 11.12
N PHE A 132 -22.17 11.69 10.64
CA PHE A 132 -21.06 10.85 11.07
C PHE A 132 -19.69 11.37 10.58
N ARG A 133 -19.60 11.86 9.33
CA ARG A 133 -18.38 12.55 8.85
C ARG A 133 -18.09 13.83 9.64
N PHE A 134 -19.10 14.52 10.16
CA PHE A 134 -18.92 15.64 11.10
C PHE A 134 -18.41 15.16 12.46
N LEU A 135 -19.04 14.15 13.06
CA LEU A 135 -18.64 13.59 14.36
C LEU A 135 -17.20 13.07 14.35
N GLU A 136 -16.81 12.32 13.31
CA GLU A 136 -15.45 11.84 13.10
C GLU A 136 -14.43 13.00 13.05
N ARG A 137 -14.74 14.06 12.28
CA ARG A 137 -13.85 15.23 12.16
C ARG A 137 -13.82 16.10 13.42
N PHE A 138 -14.90 16.15 14.19
CA PHE A 138 -14.94 16.84 15.47
C PHE A 138 -14.03 16.14 16.49
N ALA A 139 -14.16 14.81 16.62
CA ALA A 139 -13.33 14.00 17.52
C ALA A 139 -11.82 14.09 17.21
N HIS A 140 -11.45 14.16 15.93
CA HIS A 140 -10.05 14.30 15.50
C HIS A 140 -9.41 15.66 15.85
N GLN A 141 -10.18 16.73 16.08
CA GLN A 141 -9.63 18.09 16.24
C GLN A 141 -8.96 18.36 17.59
N LYS A 142 -9.19 17.53 18.63
CA LYS A 142 -8.48 17.63 19.93
C LYS A 142 -6.96 17.37 19.86
N LYS A 143 -6.38 17.16 18.67
CA LYS A 143 -4.92 17.05 18.46
C LYS A 143 -4.15 18.37 18.57
N PHE A 144 -4.81 19.53 18.60
CA PHE A 144 -4.16 20.84 18.75
C PHE A 144 -4.76 21.61 19.95
N PRO A 145 -4.09 21.68 21.11
CA PRO A 145 -4.66 22.22 22.35
C PRO A 145 -4.65 23.77 22.44
N GLU A 146 -4.32 24.48 21.37
CA GLU A 146 -4.06 25.94 21.41
C GLU A 146 -5.32 26.82 21.36
N LYS A 147 -6.52 26.24 21.31
CA LYS A 147 -7.80 26.99 21.36
C LYS A 147 -8.81 26.30 22.27
N GLU A 148 -9.37 27.06 23.21
CA GLU A 148 -10.61 26.68 23.87
C GLU A 148 -11.76 26.82 22.87
N TYR A 149 -12.58 25.78 22.73
CA TYR A 149 -13.71 25.73 21.80
C TYR A 149 -15.03 25.94 22.54
N SER A 150 -16.00 26.60 21.89
CA SER A 150 -17.33 26.89 22.46
C SER A 150 -18.20 25.66 22.76
N VAL A 151 -17.81 24.46 22.31
CA VAL A 151 -18.54 23.20 22.52
C VAL A 151 -17.53 22.10 22.84
N ASP A 152 -17.72 21.39 23.95
CA ASP A 152 -16.94 20.18 24.27
C ASP A 152 -17.62 18.92 23.70
N TRP A 153 -16.81 17.93 23.33
CA TRP A 153 -17.24 16.70 22.69
C TRP A 153 -18.28 15.88 23.48
N PRO A 154 -18.17 15.68 24.81
CA PRO A 154 -19.21 15.02 25.59
C PRO A 154 -20.52 15.82 25.64
N GLN A 155 -20.46 17.16 25.60
CA GLN A 155 -21.66 18.01 25.60
C GLN A 155 -22.40 17.92 24.25
N LEU A 156 -21.65 17.83 23.13
CA LEU A 156 -22.22 17.58 21.81
C LEU A 156 -22.90 16.19 21.74
N LEU A 157 -22.25 15.14 22.23
CA LEU A 157 -22.84 13.80 22.28
C LEU A 157 -24.07 13.74 23.20
N LEU A 158 -24.04 14.43 24.35
CA LEU A 158 -25.20 14.54 25.25
C LEU A 158 -26.39 15.24 24.58
N HIS A 159 -26.14 16.34 23.87
CA HIS A 159 -27.17 17.04 23.12
C HIS A 159 -27.80 16.12 22.07
N ILE A 160 -26.98 15.45 21.27
CA ILE A 160 -27.42 14.48 20.24
C ILE A 160 -28.27 13.36 20.87
N MET A 161 -27.81 12.76 21.97
CA MET A 161 -28.52 11.65 22.62
C MET A 161 -29.84 12.10 23.28
N ARG A 162 -29.91 13.32 23.83
CA ARG A 162 -31.19 13.91 24.31
C ARG A 162 -32.15 14.18 23.14
N THR A 163 -31.68 14.74 22.03
CA THR A 163 -32.49 14.90 20.82
C THR A 163 -33.00 13.56 20.30
N VAL A 164 -32.18 12.52 20.32
CA VAL A 164 -32.57 11.15 19.96
C VAL A 164 -33.65 10.61 20.91
N SER A 165 -33.45 10.71 22.24
CA SER A 165 -34.40 10.22 23.26
C SER A 165 -35.79 10.80 23.04
N THR A 166 -35.91 12.13 22.99
CA THR A 166 -37.20 12.82 22.80
C THR A 166 -37.94 12.46 21.49
N ARG A 167 -37.23 11.85 20.52
CA ARG A 167 -37.82 11.33 19.29
C ARG A 167 -38.21 9.86 19.40
N LEU A 168 -37.43 9.04 20.11
CA LEU A 168 -37.78 7.65 20.40
C LEU A 168 -39.05 7.55 21.28
N ASP A 169 -39.18 8.40 22.31
CA ASP A 169 -40.38 8.49 23.15
C ASP A 169 -41.66 8.76 22.34
N SER A 170 -41.53 9.45 21.20
CA SER A 170 -42.65 9.73 20.28
C SER A 170 -43.02 8.55 19.37
N VAL A 171 -42.14 7.55 19.25
CA VAL A 171 -42.22 6.40 18.34
C VAL A 171 -42.53 5.10 19.07
N GLU A 172 -42.18 4.98 20.36
CA GLU A 172 -42.34 3.76 21.18
C GLU A 172 -43.76 3.15 21.14
N LYS A 173 -44.77 4.00 20.91
CA LYS A 173 -46.18 3.65 20.68
C LYS A 173 -46.46 2.83 19.40
N SER A 174 -45.43 2.45 18.64
CA SER A 174 -45.54 1.69 17.37
C SER A 174 -45.06 0.24 17.41
N GLY A 175 -44.51 -0.24 18.54
CA GLY A 175 -44.45 -1.68 18.85
C GLY A 175 -43.39 -2.55 18.16
N LYS A 176 -42.29 -2.00 17.63
CA LYS A 176 -41.15 -2.82 17.16
C LYS A 176 -40.13 -3.05 18.28
N SER A 177 -39.82 -4.31 18.60
CA SER A 177 -38.92 -4.72 19.69
C SER A 177 -37.54 -4.03 19.67
N ALA A 178 -36.86 -4.01 18.52
CA ALA A 178 -35.53 -3.41 18.39
C ALA A 178 -35.49 -1.89 18.68
N ILE A 179 -36.60 -1.16 18.45
CA ILE A 179 -36.69 0.26 18.77
C ILE A 179 -36.77 0.45 20.29
N ILE A 180 -37.48 -0.43 21.00
CA ILE A 180 -37.65 -0.38 22.46
C ILE A 180 -36.31 -0.67 23.16
N THR A 181 -35.58 -1.70 22.74
CA THR A 181 -34.22 -2.00 23.27
C THR A 181 -33.27 -0.82 23.07
N LEU A 182 -33.33 -0.17 21.91
CA LEU A 182 -32.47 0.97 21.59
C LEU A 182 -32.86 2.25 22.34
N ALA A 183 -34.16 2.46 22.61
CA ALA A 183 -34.63 3.52 23.50
C ALA A 183 -34.10 3.33 24.93
N ALA A 184 -34.15 2.10 25.46
CA ALA A 184 -33.59 1.76 26.76
C ALA A 184 -32.07 2.05 26.83
N HIS A 185 -31.29 1.72 25.80
CA HIS A 185 -29.85 2.07 25.77
C HIS A 185 -29.58 3.58 25.67
N VAL A 186 -30.47 4.35 25.02
CA VAL A 186 -30.38 5.82 24.96
C VAL A 186 -30.67 6.43 26.33
N GLU A 187 -31.67 5.92 27.05
CA GLU A 187 -31.98 6.32 28.44
C GLU A 187 -30.88 5.90 29.42
N GLN A 188 -30.30 4.71 29.25
CA GLN A 188 -29.10 4.29 29.98
C GLN A 188 -27.93 5.26 29.72
N PHE A 189 -27.69 5.68 28.48
CA PHE A 189 -26.63 6.66 28.22
C PHE A 189 -26.86 8.00 28.92
N THR A 190 -28.08 8.56 28.85
CA THR A 190 -28.37 9.87 29.44
C THR A 190 -28.26 9.83 30.96
N THR A 191 -28.77 8.77 31.61
CA THR A 191 -28.61 8.54 33.05
C THR A 191 -27.14 8.35 33.45
N LEU A 192 -26.37 7.50 32.76
CA LEU A 192 -24.95 7.28 33.06
C LEU A 192 -24.11 8.55 32.92
N LEU A 193 -24.46 9.46 32.00
CA LEU A 193 -23.75 10.74 31.85
C LEU A 193 -24.23 11.80 32.86
N ASP A 194 -25.53 11.89 33.17
CA ASP A 194 -26.03 12.83 34.20
C ASP A 194 -25.58 12.42 35.62
N GLU A 195 -25.39 11.12 35.88
CA GLU A 195 -24.71 10.61 37.07
C GLU A 195 -23.19 10.86 37.08
N SER A 196 -22.57 11.18 35.94
CA SER A 196 -21.12 11.20 35.75
C SER A 196 -20.51 12.56 36.10
N ASN A 197 -20.52 12.90 37.40
CA ASN A 197 -19.88 14.11 37.90
C ASN A 197 -18.33 13.98 37.86
N ARG A 198 -17.73 14.40 36.73
CA ARG A 198 -16.31 14.25 36.33
C ARG A 198 -15.86 12.77 36.16
N PRO A 199 -16.11 12.14 35.00
CA PRO A 199 -15.58 10.81 34.72
C PRO A 199 -14.05 10.85 34.58
N ASP A 200 -13.38 9.77 34.97
CA ASP A 200 -12.00 9.51 34.54
C ASP A 200 -11.95 9.27 33.02
N LEU A 201 -10.80 9.47 32.38
CA LEU A 201 -10.69 9.47 30.92
C LEU A 201 -11.21 8.16 30.31
N LEU A 202 -10.79 7.00 30.82
CA LEU A 202 -11.20 5.71 30.31
C LEU A 202 -12.71 5.47 30.46
N SER A 203 -13.32 5.93 31.57
CA SER A 203 -14.78 5.90 31.73
C SER A 203 -15.48 6.85 30.75
N SER A 204 -14.88 8.00 30.44
CA SER A 204 -15.39 8.90 29.40
C SER A 204 -15.30 8.26 28.00
N LEU A 205 -14.23 7.52 27.70
CA LEU A 205 -14.09 6.77 26.44
C LEU A 205 -15.18 5.69 26.29
N MET A 206 -15.45 4.93 27.35
CA MET A 206 -16.53 3.91 27.37
C MET A 206 -17.91 4.55 27.10
N ILE A 207 -18.24 5.64 27.80
CA ILE A 207 -19.50 6.38 27.61
C ILE A 207 -19.60 6.93 26.17
N GLN A 208 -18.54 7.54 25.64
CA GLN A 208 -18.52 8.11 24.29
C GLN A 208 -18.68 7.03 23.22
N LEU A 209 -18.03 5.87 23.38
CA LEU A 209 -18.15 4.75 22.46
C LEU A 209 -19.58 4.18 22.45
N HIS A 210 -20.20 4.04 23.63
CA HIS A 210 -21.60 3.62 23.77
C HIS A 210 -22.57 4.55 23.03
N ALA A 211 -22.42 5.88 23.17
CA ALA A 211 -23.21 6.85 22.40
C ALA A 211 -23.06 6.66 20.89
N LEU A 212 -21.82 6.55 20.40
CA LEU A 212 -21.54 6.38 18.97
C LEU A 212 -22.13 5.07 18.43
N CYS A 213 -22.14 4.00 19.23
CA CYS A 213 -22.76 2.72 18.87
C CYS A 213 -24.30 2.80 18.88
N CYS A 214 -24.92 3.54 19.81
CA CYS A 214 -26.37 3.81 19.78
C CYS A 214 -26.76 4.63 18.54
N ILE A 215 -26.00 5.67 18.20
CA ILE A 215 -26.24 6.47 16.99
C ILE A 215 -26.04 5.60 15.72
N PHE A 216 -25.03 4.71 15.71
CA PHE A 216 -24.85 3.72 14.63
C PHE A 216 -26.09 2.83 14.48
N ALA A 217 -26.60 2.24 15.56
CA ALA A 217 -27.78 1.37 15.54
C ALA A 217 -29.02 2.06 14.95
N LEU A 218 -29.26 3.34 15.28
CA LEU A 218 -30.37 4.14 14.73
C LEU A 218 -30.26 4.36 13.21
N SER A 219 -29.05 4.35 12.67
CA SER A 219 -28.80 4.52 11.24
C SER A 219 -28.98 3.24 10.41
N GLN A 220 -29.04 2.07 11.05
CA GLN A 220 -29.13 0.75 10.39
C GLN A 220 -30.18 -0.16 11.07
N PRO A 221 -31.47 0.23 11.10
CA PRO A 221 -32.53 -0.48 11.82
C PRO A 221 -32.92 -1.85 11.23
N SER A 222 -32.39 -2.21 10.06
CA SER A 222 -32.69 -3.44 9.33
C SER A 222 -31.60 -4.51 9.42
N THR A 223 -30.46 -4.22 10.05
CA THR A 223 -29.43 -5.23 10.33
C THR A 223 -29.75 -6.01 11.60
N ASP A 224 -29.15 -7.19 11.76
CA ASP A 224 -29.26 -8.01 12.97
C ASP A 224 -28.64 -7.29 14.20
N VAL A 225 -29.44 -6.45 14.87
CA VAL A 225 -28.98 -5.59 15.98
C VAL A 225 -28.64 -6.39 17.24
N SER A 226 -28.92 -7.70 17.26
CA SER A 226 -28.60 -8.65 18.34
C SER A 226 -27.12 -8.60 18.76
N ASN A 227 -26.21 -8.71 17.79
CA ASN A 227 -24.75 -8.66 18.02
C ASN A 227 -24.23 -7.26 18.42
N LEU A 228 -25.00 -6.20 18.19
CA LEU A 228 -24.64 -4.84 18.58
C LEU A 228 -25.24 -4.45 19.94
N THR A 229 -26.44 -4.94 20.26
CA THR A 229 -27.09 -4.74 21.56
C THR A 229 -26.35 -5.48 22.68
N THR A 230 -25.89 -6.71 22.42
CA THR A 230 -24.96 -7.41 23.33
C THR A 230 -23.69 -6.61 23.61
N LEU A 231 -23.02 -6.05 22.59
CA LEU A 231 -21.85 -5.18 22.77
C LEU A 231 -22.18 -3.84 23.50
N LEU A 232 -23.42 -3.34 23.39
CA LEU A 232 -23.88 -2.17 24.15
C LEU A 232 -24.13 -2.52 25.63
N ASP A 233 -24.74 -3.68 25.91
CA ASP A 233 -24.89 -4.21 27.27
C ASP A 233 -23.52 -4.45 27.93
N ASP A 234 -22.58 -5.05 27.20
CA ASP A 234 -21.20 -5.27 27.67
C ASP A 234 -20.50 -3.94 28.01
N LEU A 235 -20.67 -2.89 27.21
CA LEU A 235 -20.14 -1.55 27.50
C LEU A 235 -20.71 -0.95 28.78
N VAL A 236 -22.03 -1.08 28.99
CA VAL A 236 -22.72 -0.60 30.19
C VAL A 236 -22.28 -1.39 31.42
N GLU A 237 -22.16 -2.71 31.31
CA GLU A 237 -21.66 -3.60 32.36
C GLU A 237 -20.22 -3.26 32.74
N CYS A 238 -19.33 -3.09 31.76
CA CYS A 238 -17.94 -2.70 31.98
C CYS A 238 -17.83 -1.36 32.71
N TYR A 239 -18.56 -0.33 32.24
CA TYR A 239 -18.60 0.97 32.90
C TYR A 239 -19.09 0.87 34.35
N ARG A 240 -20.20 0.14 34.59
CA ARG A 240 -20.83 0.02 35.90
C ARG A 240 -19.97 -0.77 36.90
N ARG A 241 -19.34 -1.86 36.47
CA ARG A 241 -18.39 -2.63 37.30
C ARG A 241 -17.21 -1.75 37.72
N LYS A 242 -16.53 -1.13 36.75
CA LYS A 242 -15.41 -0.22 36.99
C LYS A 242 -15.77 0.96 37.92
N ARG A 243 -16.95 1.55 37.74
CA ARG A 243 -17.44 2.65 38.60
C ARG A 243 -17.73 2.16 40.03
N SER A 244 -18.26 0.96 40.19
CA SER A 244 -18.57 0.36 41.50
C SER A 244 -17.33 -0.04 42.29
N GLN A 245 -16.24 -0.41 41.60
CA GLN A 245 -14.97 -0.82 42.22
C GLN A 245 -14.25 0.27 43.02
N LYS A 246 -14.61 1.56 42.87
CA LYS A 246 -14.14 2.65 43.77
C LYS A 246 -14.48 2.44 45.26
N LYS A 247 -15.16 1.35 45.63
CA LYS A 247 -15.55 0.98 47.00
C LYS A 247 -15.01 -0.37 47.52
N SER A 248 -14.27 -1.16 46.74
CA SER A 248 -13.84 -2.52 47.14
C SER A 248 -12.41 -2.86 46.72
N HIS A 249 -11.55 -3.14 47.70
CA HIS A 249 -10.10 -3.32 47.53
C HIS A 249 -9.70 -4.81 47.40
N LEU A 250 -10.21 -5.51 46.38
CA LEU A 250 -9.89 -6.92 46.10
C LEU A 250 -8.80 -7.07 45.02
N GLN A 251 -8.01 -8.15 45.09
CA GLN A 251 -6.80 -8.34 44.27
C GLN A 251 -7.07 -8.82 42.82
N ASP A 252 -8.31 -9.16 42.47
CA ASP A 252 -8.73 -9.62 41.14
C ASP A 252 -9.37 -8.48 40.32
N GLU A 253 -8.68 -7.34 40.16
CA GLU A 253 -9.17 -6.27 39.27
C GLU A 253 -8.81 -6.57 37.81
N PRO A 254 -9.79 -6.63 36.88
CA PRO A 254 -9.50 -6.85 35.46
C PRO A 254 -8.87 -5.61 34.83
N ASP A 255 -7.98 -5.80 33.86
CA ASP A 255 -7.37 -4.69 33.14
C ASP A 255 -8.39 -3.99 32.22
N TRP A 256 -8.99 -2.90 32.74
CA TRP A 256 -10.03 -2.15 32.04
C TRP A 256 -9.67 -1.65 30.64
N PRO A 257 -8.41 -1.23 30.33
CA PRO A 257 -7.95 -0.98 28.97
C PRO A 257 -8.03 -2.21 28.04
N ALA A 258 -7.59 -3.40 28.47
CA ALA A 258 -7.71 -4.63 27.68
C ALA A 258 -9.15 -5.07 27.51
N VAL A 259 -10.00 -4.97 28.54
CA VAL A 259 -11.45 -5.25 28.43
C VAL A 259 -12.10 -4.33 27.40
N LEU A 260 -11.78 -3.02 27.42
CA LEU A 260 -12.26 -2.10 26.38
C LEU A 260 -11.70 -2.47 24.99
N MET A 261 -10.45 -2.91 24.90
CA MET A 261 -9.85 -3.36 23.63
C MET A 261 -10.58 -4.58 23.04
N ASP A 262 -11.03 -5.52 23.86
CA ASP A 262 -11.81 -6.67 23.39
C ASP A 262 -13.16 -6.24 22.77
N VAL A 263 -13.88 -5.33 23.43
CA VAL A 263 -15.09 -4.71 22.86
C VAL A 263 -14.79 -3.95 21.56
N LEU A 264 -13.66 -3.24 21.49
CA LEU A 264 -13.22 -2.57 20.27
C LEU A 264 -12.92 -3.57 19.13
N LEU A 265 -12.41 -4.78 19.43
CA LEU A 265 -12.27 -5.85 18.45
C LEU A 265 -13.65 -6.39 18.01
N GLY A 266 -14.58 -6.59 18.93
CA GLY A 266 -15.97 -6.95 18.63
C GLY A 266 -16.61 -5.98 17.63
N LEU A 267 -16.46 -4.67 17.87
CA LEU A 267 -16.94 -3.62 16.95
C LEU A 267 -16.18 -3.57 15.62
N VAL A 268 -14.88 -3.87 15.60
CA VAL A 268 -14.07 -3.94 14.36
C VAL A 268 -14.39 -5.17 13.51
N SER A 269 -14.94 -6.24 14.10
CA SER A 269 -15.42 -7.40 13.33
C SER A 269 -16.57 -7.05 12.37
N GLN A 270 -17.39 -6.08 12.74
CA GLN A 270 -18.52 -5.60 11.94
C GLN A 270 -18.04 -4.95 10.63
N PRO A 271 -18.66 -5.22 9.47
CA PRO A 271 -18.24 -4.70 8.16
C PRO A 271 -18.65 -3.23 7.94
N SER A 272 -18.45 -2.39 8.96
CA SER A 272 -18.84 -0.98 8.99
C SER A 272 -17.62 -0.06 8.99
N HIS A 273 -17.47 0.75 7.93
CA HIS A 273 -16.46 1.82 7.89
C HIS A 273 -16.60 2.77 9.09
N MET A 274 -17.84 3.06 9.47
CA MET A 274 -18.18 3.97 10.55
C MET A 274 -17.74 3.47 11.93
N LEU A 275 -18.04 2.20 12.26
CA LEU A 275 -17.57 1.60 13.51
C LEU A 275 -16.04 1.50 13.52
N ARG A 276 -15.41 1.17 12.39
CA ARG A 276 -13.95 1.18 12.22
C ARG A 276 -13.35 2.56 12.52
N SER A 277 -13.93 3.65 12.00
CA SER A 277 -13.50 5.02 12.30
C SER A 277 -13.62 5.37 13.79
N PHE A 278 -14.74 5.02 14.43
CA PHE A 278 -14.94 5.29 15.86
C PHE A 278 -14.05 4.46 16.77
N VAL A 279 -13.86 3.16 16.47
CA VAL A 279 -12.92 2.31 17.19
C VAL A 279 -11.49 2.86 17.05
N ARG A 280 -11.08 3.25 15.84
CA ARG A 280 -9.77 3.86 15.61
C ARG A 280 -9.59 5.17 16.39
N LEU A 281 -10.62 5.98 16.49
CA LEU A 281 -10.63 7.21 17.30
C LEU A 281 -10.47 6.93 18.81
N THR A 282 -11.28 6.01 19.36
CA THR A 282 -11.23 5.63 20.78
C THR A 282 -9.89 4.98 21.13
N PHE A 283 -9.39 4.06 20.30
CA PHE A 283 -8.09 3.42 20.48
C PHE A 283 -6.93 4.43 20.37
N LEU A 284 -7.00 5.37 19.42
CA LEU A 284 -6.02 6.45 19.32
C LEU A 284 -6.00 7.33 20.58
N GLN A 285 -7.14 7.61 21.19
CA GLN A 285 -7.20 8.34 22.46
C GLN A 285 -6.61 7.51 23.61
N LEU A 286 -6.86 6.20 23.66
CA LEU A 286 -6.25 5.26 24.62
C LEU A 286 -4.71 5.24 24.50
N VAL A 287 -4.18 5.23 23.27
CA VAL A 287 -2.74 5.29 22.98
C VAL A 287 -2.12 6.65 23.35
N CYS A 288 -2.73 7.76 22.92
CA CYS A 288 -2.21 9.11 23.18
C CYS A 288 -2.22 9.50 24.67
N SER A 289 -3.09 8.88 25.46
CA SER A 289 -3.18 9.10 26.92
C SER A 289 -2.32 8.15 27.75
N GLY A 290 -1.72 7.13 27.14
CA GLY A 290 -0.90 6.13 27.84
C GLY A 290 -1.69 5.10 28.64
N PHE A 291 -3.02 4.99 28.43
CA PHE A 291 -3.83 3.92 29.03
C PHE A 291 -3.71 2.60 28.25
N ALA A 292 -3.32 2.63 26.97
CA ALA A 292 -3.03 1.41 26.22
C ALA A 292 -1.81 0.71 26.83
N ASN A 293 -1.88 -0.60 27.03
CA ASN A 293 -0.83 -1.40 27.66
C ASN A 293 -0.51 -2.66 26.83
N LYS A 294 0.36 -3.51 27.38
CA LYS A 294 0.81 -4.74 26.73
C LYS A 294 -0.35 -5.69 26.40
N ASP A 295 -1.38 -5.75 27.24
CA ASP A 295 -2.49 -6.70 27.06
C ASP A 295 -3.50 -6.23 26.01
N CYS A 296 -3.76 -4.91 25.91
CA CYS A 296 -4.41 -4.32 24.73
C CYS A 296 -3.68 -4.72 23.43
N LEU A 297 -2.34 -4.70 23.44
CA LEU A 297 -1.55 -5.05 22.28
C LEU A 297 -1.55 -6.56 22.01
N ASN A 298 -1.51 -7.42 23.04
CA ASN A 298 -1.58 -8.86 22.87
C ASN A 298 -2.84 -9.27 22.11
N LEU A 299 -4.02 -8.79 22.54
CA LEU A 299 -5.31 -9.00 21.87
C LEU A 299 -5.25 -8.64 20.36
N LEU A 300 -4.68 -7.48 20.02
CA LEU A 300 -4.48 -7.06 18.62
C LEU A 300 -3.51 -7.96 17.83
N LEU A 301 -2.42 -8.38 18.48
CA LEU A 301 -1.40 -9.22 17.86
C LEU A 301 -1.89 -10.67 17.66
N ASP A 302 -2.75 -11.18 18.53
CA ASP A 302 -3.29 -12.54 18.44
C ASP A 302 -4.26 -12.67 17.26
N VAL A 303 -5.09 -11.65 17.00
CA VAL A 303 -5.88 -11.55 15.76
C VAL A 303 -4.99 -11.56 14.50
N LEU A 304 -3.81 -10.92 14.54
CA LEU A 304 -2.86 -10.98 13.41
C LEU A 304 -2.21 -12.36 13.25
N LYS A 305 -1.85 -13.02 14.36
CA LYS A 305 -1.25 -14.37 14.38
C LYS A 305 -2.23 -15.44 13.91
N MET A 306 -3.53 -15.29 14.17
CA MET A 306 -4.57 -16.27 13.85
C MET A 306 -4.50 -16.77 12.40
N ARG A 307 -4.61 -18.08 12.20
CA ARG A 307 -4.55 -18.76 10.89
C ARG A 307 -5.72 -19.74 10.77
N LEU A 308 -6.26 -19.90 9.56
CA LEU A 308 -7.38 -20.80 9.27
C LEU A 308 -6.92 -22.17 8.71
N SER A 309 -5.67 -22.57 8.97
CA SER A 309 -5.16 -23.84 8.44
C SER A 309 -5.77 -25.01 9.20
N GLY A 310 -6.47 -25.88 8.47
CA GLY A 310 -6.54 -27.29 8.88
C GLY A 310 -5.14 -27.88 8.83
N GLU A 311 -4.79 -28.60 9.88
CA GLU A 311 -3.57 -29.39 10.09
C GLU A 311 -2.19 -28.68 10.12
N HIS A 312 -1.40 -29.14 11.10
CA HIS A 312 0.06 -29.10 11.20
C HIS A 312 0.74 -27.74 11.48
N GLY A 313 0.58 -27.28 12.71
CA GLY A 313 1.55 -26.43 13.41
C GLY A 313 1.83 -27.00 14.80
N ALA A 314 2.89 -27.80 14.96
CA ALA A 314 3.23 -28.42 16.24
C ALA A 314 3.81 -27.39 17.23
N ALA A 315 3.00 -26.97 18.19
CA ALA A 315 3.43 -26.43 19.48
C ALA A 315 2.29 -26.61 20.50
N GLN A 316 2.39 -27.63 21.35
CA GLN A 316 1.63 -27.65 22.60
C GLN A 316 2.18 -26.54 23.51
N THR A 317 1.30 -25.64 23.94
CA THR A 317 1.40 -24.98 25.25
C THR A 317 -0.02 -24.67 25.68
N ASP A 318 -0.42 -25.21 26.82
CA ASP A 318 -1.74 -25.02 27.38
C ASP A 318 -1.95 -23.57 27.84
N SER A 319 -3.03 -22.95 27.36
CA SER A 319 -3.72 -21.88 28.09
C SER A 319 -5.17 -21.86 27.66
N GLU A 320 -6.03 -22.44 28.51
CA GLU A 320 -7.48 -22.30 28.41
C GLU A 320 -7.89 -20.81 28.53
N ASN A 321 -9.05 -20.46 27.98
CA ASN A 321 -9.63 -19.11 27.87
C ASN A 321 -9.11 -18.24 26.70
N LEU A 322 -9.69 -18.47 25.51
CA LEU A 322 -10.05 -17.37 24.60
C LEU A 322 -11.42 -17.66 23.98
N VAL A 323 -12.19 -16.61 23.72
CA VAL A 323 -13.65 -16.67 23.52
C VAL A 323 -14.06 -17.48 22.28
N ASP A 324 -15.04 -18.36 22.46
CA ASP A 324 -15.61 -19.22 21.42
C ASP A 324 -16.42 -18.43 20.39
N PHE A 325 -15.80 -18.11 19.24
CA PHE A 325 -16.53 -17.60 18.08
C PHE A 325 -17.03 -18.76 17.19
N SER A 326 -18.16 -19.35 17.63
CA SER A 326 -18.99 -20.40 17.02
C SER A 326 -18.63 -21.88 17.30
N SER A 327 -19.23 -22.38 18.39
CA SER A 327 -19.20 -23.74 18.94
C SER A 327 -19.86 -24.83 18.07
N ALA A 328 -19.41 -25.04 16.83
CA ALA A 328 -20.05 -25.99 15.90
C ALA A 328 -19.09 -26.72 14.93
N LEU A 329 -17.78 -26.83 15.24
CA LEU A 329 -16.78 -27.27 14.25
C LEU A 329 -15.70 -28.25 14.76
N ALA A 330 -16.07 -29.20 15.62
CA ALA A 330 -15.16 -30.29 16.05
C ALA A 330 -15.56 -31.70 15.55
N GLU A 331 -16.86 -31.99 15.38
CA GLU A 331 -17.41 -33.35 15.28
C GLU A 331 -17.58 -33.93 13.84
N ALA A 332 -17.05 -33.28 12.79
CA ALA A 332 -17.42 -33.61 11.40
C ALA A 332 -16.25 -33.81 10.40
N ILE A 333 -15.04 -34.11 10.89
CA ILE A 333 -13.86 -34.39 10.02
C ILE A 333 -13.25 -35.77 10.32
N SER A 334 -14.11 -36.76 10.53
CA SER A 334 -13.71 -38.17 10.61
C SER A 334 -14.79 -39.08 10.03
N ASP A 335 -15.12 -38.90 8.74
CA ASP A 335 -15.29 -40.05 7.85
C ASP A 335 -15.42 -39.68 6.36
N SER A 336 -15.01 -40.65 5.53
CA SER A 336 -15.22 -40.79 4.06
C SER A 336 -14.05 -40.39 3.14
N GLU A 337 -13.15 -41.36 2.96
CA GLU A 337 -12.32 -41.54 1.76
C GLU A 337 -13.18 -41.97 0.55
N GLY A 338 -12.84 -41.45 -0.64
CA GLY A 338 -13.02 -42.14 -1.94
C GLY A 338 -14.42 -42.35 -2.54
N SER A 339 -14.74 -41.59 -3.61
CA SER A 339 -15.09 -42.18 -4.91
C SER A 339 -15.03 -41.14 -6.04
N GLU A 340 -14.50 -41.54 -7.20
CA GLU A 340 -14.57 -40.75 -8.44
C GLU A 340 -15.94 -40.90 -9.12
N ALA A 341 -16.46 -39.82 -9.69
CA ALA A 341 -17.40 -39.87 -10.81
C ALA A 341 -17.26 -38.58 -11.64
N GLU A 342 -16.93 -38.73 -12.92
CA GLU A 342 -16.97 -37.66 -13.90
C GLU A 342 -18.42 -37.44 -14.34
N GLU A 343 -18.86 -36.19 -14.51
CA GLU A 343 -19.80 -35.88 -15.60
C GLU A 343 -19.62 -34.43 -16.06
N GLU A 344 -19.40 -34.26 -17.36
CA GLU A 344 -19.25 -32.97 -18.01
C GLU A 344 -20.63 -32.35 -18.29
N ASN A 345 -20.81 -31.06 -18.04
CA ASN A 345 -21.68 -30.29 -18.93
C ASN A 345 -21.17 -28.86 -19.13
N GLU A 346 -20.89 -28.55 -20.40
CA GLU A 346 -20.30 -27.31 -20.86
C GLU A 346 -21.40 -26.42 -21.48
N VAL A 347 -21.68 -25.26 -20.86
CA VAL A 347 -22.39 -24.17 -21.54
C VAL A 347 -21.64 -22.85 -21.41
N SER A 348 -21.22 -22.35 -22.56
CA SER A 348 -20.32 -21.21 -22.73
C SER A 348 -21.07 -19.87 -22.74
N ALA A 349 -20.55 -18.86 -22.02
CA ALA A 349 -20.99 -17.47 -22.13
C ALA A 349 -19.82 -16.47 -22.06
N SER A 350 -19.34 -16.11 -23.26
CA SER A 350 -18.62 -14.87 -23.64
C SER A 350 -17.77 -14.12 -22.60
N ASP A 351 -16.45 -14.23 -22.79
CA ASP A 351 -15.43 -13.35 -22.24
C ASP A 351 -15.52 -11.92 -22.83
N ILE A 352 -15.50 -10.89 -21.97
CA ILE A 352 -15.10 -9.52 -22.33
C ILE A 352 -14.10 -9.03 -21.30
N GLU A 353 -12.82 -9.14 -21.63
CA GLU A 353 -11.74 -8.46 -20.93
C GLU A 353 -11.94 -6.94 -21.00
N VAL A 354 -11.91 -6.27 -19.84
CA VAL A 354 -11.63 -4.83 -19.77
C VAL A 354 -10.46 -4.59 -18.82
N GLU A 355 -9.44 -3.92 -19.36
CA GLU A 355 -8.17 -3.57 -18.72
C GLU A 355 -8.33 -2.81 -17.39
N ALA A 356 -7.32 -2.97 -16.53
CA ALA A 356 -7.21 -2.23 -15.28
C ALA A 356 -7.03 -0.73 -15.55
N SER A 357 -7.94 0.09 -15.03
CA SER A 357 -7.73 1.53 -14.85
C SER A 357 -7.66 1.84 -13.37
N GLU A 358 -6.51 2.35 -12.92
CA GLU A 358 -6.38 2.96 -11.60
C GLU A 358 -7.12 4.30 -11.62
N SER A 359 -8.27 4.36 -10.96
CA SER A 359 -8.91 5.62 -10.55
C SER A 359 -9.45 5.46 -9.14
N GLU A 360 -8.94 6.27 -8.22
CA GLU A 360 -9.57 6.48 -6.92
C GLU A 360 -10.89 7.21 -7.14
N ASP A 361 -12.01 6.50 -7.03
CA ASP A 361 -13.33 7.10 -6.84
C ASP A 361 -14.08 6.33 -5.75
N ASP A 362 -14.45 7.04 -4.70
CA ASP A 362 -15.08 6.55 -3.48
C ASP A 362 -16.59 6.38 -3.75
N SER A 363 -16.93 5.34 -4.52
CA SER A 363 -18.31 4.97 -4.79
C SER A 363 -18.68 3.73 -3.99
N GLU A 364 -19.41 3.98 -2.89
CA GLU A 364 -20.07 3.01 -2.01
C GLU A 364 -20.81 1.94 -2.83
N SER A 365 -20.13 0.83 -3.15
CA SER A 365 -20.79 -0.39 -3.58
C SER A 365 -21.44 -1.03 -2.36
N THR A 366 -22.68 -0.63 -2.10
CA THR A 366 -23.61 -1.36 -1.23
C THR A 366 -23.59 -2.82 -1.66
N VAL A 367 -22.91 -3.65 -0.87
CA VAL A 367 -23.01 -5.11 -0.99
C VAL A 367 -24.42 -5.49 -0.56
N SER A 368 -25.28 -5.71 -1.54
CA SER A 368 -26.53 -6.44 -1.36
C SER A 368 -26.21 -7.91 -1.09
N ASP A 369 -25.80 -8.21 0.14
CA ASP A 369 -25.76 -9.57 0.70
C ASP A 369 -27.17 -9.92 1.20
N ASP A 370 -28.16 -9.76 0.29
CA ASP A 370 -29.57 -10.10 0.47
C ASP A 370 -30.16 -10.60 -0.87
N GLU A 371 -29.41 -11.50 -1.51
CA GLU A 371 -29.98 -12.51 -2.39
C GLU A 371 -29.76 -13.86 -1.70
N THR A 372 -30.53 -14.07 -0.61
CA THR A 372 -30.82 -15.44 -0.18
C THR A 372 -31.70 -16.02 -1.29
N ASP A 373 -31.11 -16.75 -2.24
CA ASP A 373 -31.81 -17.31 -3.40
C ASP A 373 -33.18 -17.87 -3.00
N GLU A 374 -34.28 -17.24 -3.44
CA GLU A 374 -35.63 -17.75 -3.12
C GLU A 374 -35.82 -19.17 -3.66
N GLU A 375 -35.10 -19.56 -4.72
CA GLU A 375 -35.03 -20.94 -5.19
C GLU A 375 -34.40 -21.91 -4.18
N GLN A 376 -33.37 -21.50 -3.41
CA GLN A 376 -32.76 -22.35 -2.38
C GLN A 376 -33.69 -22.51 -1.17
N LEU A 377 -34.34 -21.42 -0.74
CA LEU A 377 -35.35 -21.47 0.32
C LEU A 377 -36.60 -22.26 -0.09
N SER A 378 -37.00 -22.20 -1.35
CA SER A 378 -38.12 -22.99 -1.88
C SER A 378 -37.78 -24.47 -1.95
N LYS A 379 -36.58 -24.84 -2.45
CA LYS A 379 -36.08 -26.23 -2.44
C LYS A 379 -35.99 -26.80 -1.03
N LEU A 380 -35.47 -26.04 -0.06
CA LEU A 380 -35.44 -26.47 1.34
C LEU A 380 -36.86 -26.70 1.91
N ARG A 381 -37.85 -25.88 1.54
CA ARG A 381 -39.25 -26.08 1.93
C ARG A 381 -39.85 -27.34 1.30
N GLU A 382 -39.58 -27.57 0.01
CA GLU A 382 -40.00 -28.77 -0.72
C GLU A 382 -39.37 -30.04 -0.12
N ASP A 383 -38.07 -30.05 0.14
CA ASP A 383 -37.34 -31.17 0.76
C ASP A 383 -37.84 -31.48 2.18
N VAL A 384 -38.09 -30.45 2.99
CA VAL A 384 -38.64 -30.62 4.36
C VAL A 384 -40.09 -31.08 4.32
N GLN A 385 -40.91 -30.57 3.38
CA GLN A 385 -42.27 -31.03 3.17
C GLN A 385 -42.30 -32.49 2.70
N GLN A 386 -41.36 -32.90 1.86
CA GLN A 386 -41.20 -34.29 1.41
C GLN A 386 -40.74 -35.22 2.56
N ALA A 387 -39.83 -34.77 3.44
CA ALA A 387 -39.38 -35.51 4.60
C ALA A 387 -40.47 -35.71 5.67
N LEU A 388 -41.35 -34.71 5.85
CA LEU A 388 -42.53 -34.79 6.72
C LEU A 388 -43.67 -35.62 6.08
N GLY A 389 -43.75 -35.68 4.75
CA GLY A 389 -44.75 -36.47 4.03
C GLY A 389 -46.18 -36.12 4.47
N PRO A 390 -47.02 -37.10 4.88
CA PRO A 390 -48.40 -36.84 5.30
C PRO A 390 -48.51 -36.06 6.63
N ALA A 391 -47.40 -35.81 7.35
CA ALA A 391 -47.38 -34.91 8.51
C ALA A 391 -47.37 -33.42 8.11
N ALA A 392 -46.99 -33.10 6.86
CA ALA A 392 -46.97 -31.73 6.35
C ALA A 392 -48.38 -31.28 5.94
N LEU A 393 -49.23 -31.00 6.93
CA LEU A 393 -50.57 -30.46 6.73
C LEU A 393 -50.53 -29.11 6.01
N ASN A 394 -51.32 -28.96 4.95
CA ASN A 394 -51.60 -27.66 4.35
C ASN A 394 -52.37 -26.80 5.38
N PRO A 395 -52.07 -25.50 5.52
CA PRO A 395 -52.76 -24.64 6.49
C PRO A 395 -54.27 -24.49 6.22
N ASP A 396 -54.72 -24.80 4.99
CA ASP A 396 -56.12 -24.75 4.57
C ASP A 396 -56.89 -26.08 4.77
N GLU A 397 -56.23 -27.17 5.18
CA GLU A 397 -56.83 -28.52 5.39
C GLU A 397 -56.77 -28.98 6.86
N LEU A 398 -56.85 -28.03 7.80
CA LEU A 398 -56.87 -28.32 9.25
C LEU A 398 -58.24 -28.85 9.71
N ASP A 399 -58.52 -30.14 9.46
CA ASP A 399 -59.56 -30.87 10.19
C ASP A 399 -59.06 -31.28 11.58
N PRO A 400 -59.64 -30.76 12.69
CA PRO A 400 -59.20 -31.06 14.05
C PRO A 400 -59.48 -32.51 14.51
N THR A 401 -59.96 -33.38 13.63
CA THR A 401 -60.14 -34.82 13.91
C THR A 401 -59.13 -35.74 13.20
N SER A 402 -58.26 -35.20 12.34
CA SER A 402 -57.27 -35.98 11.56
C SER A 402 -55.89 -36.16 12.24
N TYR A 403 -55.85 -36.27 13.57
CA TYR A 403 -54.61 -36.58 14.29
C TYR A 403 -54.28 -38.08 14.21
N ARG A 404 -53.51 -38.48 13.20
CA ARG A 404 -52.88 -39.81 13.16
C ARG A 404 -51.71 -39.83 14.15
N GLU A 405 -51.82 -40.61 15.22
CA GLU A 405 -50.66 -40.93 16.06
C GLU A 405 -49.63 -41.70 15.23
N PHE A 406 -48.40 -41.18 15.15
CA PHE A 406 -47.28 -41.87 14.56
C PHE A 406 -46.74 -42.91 15.54
N THR A 407 -46.36 -44.08 15.05
CA THR A 407 -45.61 -45.05 15.85
C THR A 407 -44.17 -44.57 16.08
N ASP A 408 -43.54 -44.98 17.18
CA ASP A 408 -42.13 -44.61 17.48
C ASP A 408 -41.18 -44.86 16.29
N ALA A 409 -41.38 -45.97 15.57
CA ALA A 409 -40.59 -46.32 14.39
C ALA A 409 -40.82 -45.37 13.20
N GLU A 410 -42.04 -44.84 13.03
CA GLU A 410 -42.33 -43.79 12.03
C GLU A 410 -41.74 -42.44 12.47
N MET A 411 -41.79 -42.10 13.77
CA MET A 411 -41.15 -40.89 14.29
C MET A 411 -39.64 -40.88 14.04
N PHE A 412 -38.93 -41.96 14.38
CA PHE A 412 -37.50 -42.06 14.09
C PHE A 412 -37.19 -42.02 12.58
N ALA A 413 -38.05 -42.58 11.73
CA ALA A 413 -37.89 -42.50 10.27
C ALA A 413 -38.08 -41.07 9.74
N HIS A 414 -39.04 -40.31 10.28
CA HIS A 414 -39.24 -38.89 9.94
C HIS A 414 -38.11 -38.00 10.48
N ASP A 415 -37.60 -38.24 11.69
CA ASP A 415 -36.43 -37.53 12.22
C ASP A 415 -35.16 -37.79 11.38
N GLU A 416 -34.93 -39.03 10.94
CA GLU A 416 -33.79 -39.35 10.07
C GLU A 416 -33.97 -38.78 8.64
N ALA A 417 -35.20 -38.72 8.12
CA ALA A 417 -35.51 -38.07 6.84
C ALA A 417 -35.36 -36.54 6.92
N LEU A 418 -35.80 -35.90 8.00
CA LEU A 418 -35.57 -34.48 8.28
C LEU A 418 -34.08 -34.20 8.43
N ALA A 419 -33.35 -35.03 9.19
CA ALA A 419 -31.90 -34.93 9.31
C ALA A 419 -31.22 -35.11 7.95
N ALA A 420 -31.70 -36.00 7.08
CA ALA A 420 -31.20 -36.14 5.71
C ALA A 420 -31.47 -34.88 4.86
N ALA A 421 -32.68 -34.33 4.89
CA ALA A 421 -33.02 -33.09 4.19
C ALA A 421 -32.20 -31.89 4.68
N PHE A 422 -31.98 -31.76 6.00
CA PHE A 422 -31.11 -30.73 6.57
C PHE A 422 -29.62 -30.99 6.29
N ARG A 423 -29.14 -32.24 6.25
CA ARG A 423 -27.75 -32.56 5.86
C ARG A 423 -27.49 -32.27 4.39
N ALA A 424 -28.44 -32.61 3.50
CA ALA A 424 -28.39 -32.27 2.08
C ALA A 424 -28.39 -30.75 1.87
N ASN A 425 -29.31 -30.03 2.50
CA ASN A 425 -29.37 -28.57 2.37
C ASN A 425 -28.25 -27.83 3.12
N GLN A 426 -27.59 -28.47 4.09
CA GLN A 426 -26.35 -27.97 4.68
C GLN A 426 -25.12 -28.07 3.73
N LEU A 427 -25.23 -28.76 2.60
CA LEU A 427 -24.20 -28.80 1.56
C LEU A 427 -24.44 -27.73 0.49
N THR A 428 -25.68 -27.29 0.28
CA THR A 428 -26.08 -26.23 -0.66
C THR A 428 -26.16 -24.84 -0.03
N ALA A 429 -26.62 -24.73 1.23
CA ALA A 429 -26.59 -23.47 1.98
C ALA A 429 -25.15 -22.95 2.08
N PRO A 430 -24.92 -21.62 1.97
CA PRO A 430 -23.57 -21.04 1.89
C PRO A 430 -22.83 -21.04 3.23
N LYS A 431 -22.45 -22.24 3.72
CA LYS A 431 -21.35 -22.42 4.67
C LYS A 431 -20.17 -21.63 4.13
N ARG A 432 -19.78 -20.53 4.79
CA ARG A 432 -18.69 -19.64 4.34
C ARG A 432 -17.49 -20.51 3.97
N THR A 433 -17.24 -20.62 2.66
CA THR A 433 -16.17 -21.48 2.12
C THR A 433 -14.85 -21.15 2.82
N VAL A 434 -13.89 -22.08 2.85
CA VAL A 434 -12.58 -21.79 3.48
C VAL A 434 -11.97 -20.50 2.92
N ALA A 435 -12.18 -20.22 1.64
CA ALA A 435 -11.84 -18.95 0.99
C ALA A 435 -12.66 -17.74 1.50
N GLY A 436 -13.96 -17.88 1.77
CA GLY A 436 -14.80 -16.86 2.40
C GLY A 436 -14.38 -16.52 3.83
N ARG A 437 -14.12 -17.55 4.67
CA ARG A 437 -13.56 -17.36 6.02
C ARG A 437 -12.18 -16.70 5.98
N ALA A 438 -11.32 -17.10 5.03
CA ALA A 438 -10.02 -16.47 4.81
C ALA A 438 -10.14 -14.97 4.47
N ARG A 439 -11.04 -14.60 3.56
CA ARG A 439 -11.32 -13.19 3.25
C ARG A 439 -11.81 -12.41 4.46
N ALA A 440 -12.72 -12.96 5.26
CA ALA A 440 -13.23 -12.31 6.47
C ALA A 440 -12.11 -12.07 7.49
N LEU A 441 -11.27 -13.08 7.75
CA LEU A 441 -10.11 -12.94 8.64
C LEU A 441 -9.07 -11.93 8.08
N CYS A 442 -8.81 -11.93 6.78
CA CYS A 442 -7.94 -10.91 6.20
C CYS A 442 -8.52 -9.51 6.38
N GLN A 443 -9.82 -9.29 6.10
CA GLN A 443 -10.48 -8.01 6.36
C GLN A 443 -10.35 -7.57 7.82
N MET A 444 -10.58 -8.48 8.77
CA MET A 444 -10.37 -8.23 10.20
C MET A 444 -8.94 -7.76 10.49
N LYS A 445 -7.93 -8.50 9.98
CA LYS A 445 -6.52 -8.11 10.10
C LYS A 445 -6.21 -6.77 9.43
N MET A 446 -6.80 -6.46 8.27
CA MET A 446 -6.65 -5.14 7.62
C MET A 446 -7.11 -4.03 8.56
N ARG A 447 -8.24 -4.22 9.25
CA ARG A 447 -8.78 -3.22 10.20
C ARG A 447 -7.92 -3.12 11.46
N CYS A 448 -7.34 -4.22 11.94
CA CYS A 448 -6.36 -4.20 13.03
C CYS A 448 -5.06 -3.45 12.66
N LEU A 449 -4.63 -3.46 11.39
CA LEU A 449 -3.46 -2.68 10.96
C LEU A 449 -3.66 -1.16 11.19
N ASP A 450 -4.86 -0.62 10.99
CA ASP A 450 -5.17 0.80 11.27
C ASP A 450 -4.99 1.19 12.75
N LEU A 451 -5.16 0.23 13.65
CA LEU A 451 -4.97 0.40 15.09
C LEU A 451 -3.48 0.33 15.42
N LEU A 452 -2.74 -0.61 14.82
CA LEU A 452 -1.28 -0.67 14.95
C LEU A 452 -0.56 0.52 14.30
N GLU A 453 -1.13 1.13 13.27
CA GLU A 453 -0.69 2.44 12.76
C GLU A 453 -0.75 3.51 13.86
N CYS A 454 -1.81 3.52 14.67
CA CYS A 454 -1.93 4.46 15.79
C CYS A 454 -0.85 4.20 16.86
N VAL A 455 -0.52 2.94 17.15
CA VAL A 455 0.61 2.57 18.02
C VAL A 455 1.93 3.08 17.41
N LEU A 456 2.22 2.73 16.16
CA LEU A 456 3.47 3.09 15.48
C LEU A 456 3.64 4.60 15.27
N GLN A 457 2.55 5.35 15.14
CA GLN A 457 2.61 6.80 14.95
C GLN A 457 2.62 7.59 16.27
N TYR A 458 1.85 7.18 17.28
CA TYR A 458 1.57 8.02 18.45
C TYR A 458 2.03 7.46 19.80
N ALA A 459 2.13 6.14 19.97
CA ALA A 459 2.50 5.54 21.27
C ALA A 459 3.92 5.95 21.68
N PHE A 460 4.09 6.34 22.95
CA PHE A 460 5.37 6.68 23.56
C PHE A 460 5.90 5.60 24.51
N GLN A 461 5.14 4.53 24.74
CA GLN A 461 5.57 3.37 25.53
C GLN A 461 6.42 2.42 24.65
N PRO A 462 7.68 2.12 25.02
CA PRO A 462 8.53 1.17 24.28
C PRO A 462 7.88 -0.22 24.15
N GLU A 463 7.23 -0.67 25.22
CA GLU A 463 6.49 -1.92 25.35
C GLU A 463 5.47 -2.17 24.24
N LEU A 464 4.90 -1.11 23.66
CA LEU A 464 3.95 -1.23 22.55
C LEU A 464 4.64 -1.12 21.19
N VAL A 465 5.55 -0.16 21.06
CA VAL A 465 6.17 0.18 19.78
C VAL A 465 7.02 -0.97 19.24
N PHE A 466 7.92 -1.54 20.05
CA PHE A 466 8.87 -2.55 19.56
C PHE A 466 8.25 -3.91 19.25
N PRO A 467 7.35 -4.48 20.08
CA PRO A 467 6.61 -5.68 19.71
C PRO A 467 5.72 -5.48 18.48
N THR A 468 5.10 -4.31 18.31
CA THR A 468 4.34 -3.99 17.09
C THR A 468 5.22 -4.02 15.84
N ILE A 469 6.40 -3.39 15.87
CA ILE A 469 7.36 -3.44 14.76
C ILE A 469 7.79 -4.89 14.49
N THR A 470 8.10 -5.65 15.55
CA THR A 470 8.54 -7.05 15.48
C THR A 470 7.52 -7.92 14.76
N GLN A 471 6.26 -7.86 15.16
CA GLN A 471 5.18 -8.64 14.53
C GLN A 471 4.88 -8.18 13.10
N LEU A 472 4.87 -6.87 12.83
CA LEU A 472 4.65 -6.37 11.48
C LEU A 472 5.81 -6.69 10.52
N MET A 473 7.06 -6.76 10.99
CA MET A 473 8.19 -7.23 10.17
C MET A 473 8.04 -8.71 9.78
N GLY A 474 7.57 -9.56 10.70
CA GLY A 474 7.23 -10.96 10.44
C GLY A 474 6.05 -11.11 9.48
N LEU A 475 4.95 -10.39 9.73
CA LEU A 475 3.79 -10.34 8.86
C LEU A 475 4.16 -9.86 7.45
N GLY A 476 4.94 -8.78 7.35
CA GLY A 476 5.41 -8.20 6.10
C GLY A 476 6.29 -9.15 5.29
N ARG A 477 7.09 -9.99 5.95
CA ARG A 477 7.79 -11.11 5.30
C ARG A 477 6.80 -12.09 4.68
N THR A 478 5.81 -12.58 5.44
CA THR A 478 4.83 -13.56 4.92
C THR A 478 3.94 -12.99 3.82
N ALA A 479 3.57 -11.71 3.88
CA ALA A 479 2.85 -11.00 2.83
C ALA A 479 3.69 -10.83 1.55
N CYS A 480 4.97 -10.50 1.70
CA CYS A 480 5.91 -10.43 0.57
C CYS A 480 6.12 -11.82 -0.07
N GLU A 481 6.26 -12.88 0.72
CA GLU A 481 6.33 -14.27 0.24
C GLU A 481 5.06 -14.68 -0.52
N SER A 482 3.88 -14.33 0.00
CA SER A 482 2.59 -14.58 -0.66
C SER A 482 2.48 -13.86 -2.01
N GLU A 483 2.88 -12.58 -2.08
CA GLU A 483 2.93 -11.84 -3.34
C GLU A 483 3.91 -12.44 -4.35
N LEU A 484 5.09 -12.87 -3.92
CA LEU A 484 6.09 -13.48 -4.79
C LEU A 484 5.58 -14.82 -5.37
N LYS A 485 4.92 -15.65 -4.54
CA LYS A 485 4.22 -16.88 -4.98
C LYS A 485 3.11 -16.57 -5.98
N LYS A 486 2.26 -15.57 -5.69
CA LYS A 486 1.18 -15.11 -6.58
C LYS A 486 1.72 -14.63 -7.94
N ARG A 487 2.84 -13.90 -7.95
CA ARG A 487 3.53 -13.46 -9.19
C ARG A 487 4.14 -14.63 -9.96
N ARG A 488 4.71 -15.63 -9.27
CA ARG A 488 5.29 -16.83 -9.90
C ARG A 488 4.22 -17.68 -10.59
N ASN A 489 3.11 -17.97 -9.92
CA ASN A 489 2.04 -18.81 -10.47
C ASN A 489 1.33 -18.15 -11.68
N ARG A 490 1.23 -16.82 -11.70
CA ARG A 490 0.73 -16.06 -12.86
C ARG A 490 1.60 -16.21 -14.12
N VAL A 491 2.89 -16.52 -13.97
CA VAL A 491 3.82 -16.70 -15.11
C VAL A 491 3.83 -18.13 -15.62
N THR A 492 3.35 -19.11 -14.85
CA THR A 492 3.29 -20.52 -15.26
C THR A 492 1.96 -20.91 -15.88
N ASN A 493 0.85 -20.31 -15.47
CA ASN A 493 -0.50 -20.82 -15.74
C ASN A 493 -1.28 -19.89 -16.68
N ASP A 494 -0.90 -19.91 -17.96
CA ASP A 494 -1.56 -19.12 -19.02
C ASP A 494 -2.79 -19.81 -19.63
N VAL A 495 -3.05 -21.08 -19.31
CA VAL A 495 -3.99 -21.96 -20.02
C VAL A 495 -4.89 -22.77 -19.05
N TYR A 496 -6.20 -22.55 -19.17
CA TYR A 496 -7.38 -23.26 -18.61
C TYR A 496 -7.58 -23.56 -17.10
N SER A 497 -6.60 -23.57 -16.19
CA SER A 497 -6.83 -23.97 -14.77
C SER A 497 -7.32 -22.86 -13.79
N LYS A 498 -7.74 -21.69 -14.30
CA LYS A 498 -7.77 -20.42 -13.54
C LYS A 498 -8.73 -20.36 -12.33
N HIS A 499 -9.83 -21.11 -12.25
CA HIS A 499 -10.80 -20.96 -11.15
C HIS A 499 -10.45 -21.77 -9.89
N ARG A 500 -10.30 -23.11 -10.01
CA ARG A 500 -9.97 -24.01 -8.88
C ARG A 500 -8.68 -23.59 -8.16
N GLU A 501 -7.69 -23.14 -8.91
CA GLU A 501 -6.44 -22.60 -8.35
C GLU A 501 -6.65 -21.31 -7.56
N ARG A 502 -7.47 -20.36 -8.05
CA ARG A 502 -7.77 -19.10 -7.33
C ARG A 502 -8.44 -19.39 -5.99
N VAL A 503 -9.41 -20.29 -5.97
CA VAL A 503 -10.10 -20.70 -4.73
C VAL A 503 -9.11 -21.36 -3.76
N SER A 504 -8.25 -22.28 -4.24
CA SER A 504 -7.21 -22.91 -3.40
C SER A 504 -6.17 -21.91 -2.88
N PHE A 505 -5.79 -20.91 -3.68
CA PHE A 505 -4.86 -19.85 -3.26
C PHE A 505 -5.51 -18.94 -2.22
N THR A 506 -6.79 -18.58 -2.38
CA THR A 506 -7.54 -17.82 -1.36
C THR A 506 -7.76 -18.64 -0.08
N ALA A 507 -7.98 -19.95 -0.16
CA ALA A 507 -8.05 -20.79 1.03
C ALA A 507 -6.71 -20.83 1.81
N ARG A 508 -5.56 -20.83 1.11
CA ARG A 508 -4.22 -20.94 1.73
C ARG A 508 -3.55 -19.61 2.12
N TYR A 509 -3.90 -18.52 1.45
CA TYR A 509 -3.24 -17.21 1.60
C TYR A 509 -4.22 -16.04 1.69
N GLY A 510 -5.52 -16.29 1.58
CA GLY A 510 -6.56 -15.26 1.62
C GLY A 510 -6.76 -14.63 2.99
N ASP A 511 -6.14 -15.19 4.04
CA ASP A 511 -6.07 -14.71 5.42
C ASP A 511 -4.84 -13.80 5.68
N ILE A 512 -3.96 -13.62 4.69
CA ILE A 512 -2.78 -12.75 4.76
C ILE A 512 -3.14 -11.37 4.22
N PRO A 513 -2.93 -10.30 5.01
CA PRO A 513 -3.02 -8.92 4.55
C PRO A 513 -2.21 -8.63 3.29
N LEU A 514 -2.71 -7.71 2.46
CA LEU A 514 -1.98 -7.20 1.32
C LEU A 514 -0.67 -6.54 1.79
N PHE A 515 0.45 -6.89 1.15
CA PHE A 515 1.77 -6.37 1.51
C PHE A 515 1.83 -4.84 1.50
N THR A 516 1.07 -4.18 0.61
CA THR A 516 0.96 -2.72 0.55
C THR A 516 0.54 -2.11 1.89
N HIS A 517 -0.49 -2.65 2.55
CA HIS A 517 -1.00 -2.08 3.80
C HIS A 517 -0.07 -2.37 4.98
N VAL A 518 0.54 -3.56 5.03
CA VAL A 518 1.57 -3.87 6.04
C VAL A 518 2.79 -2.93 5.86
N ALA A 519 3.13 -2.58 4.62
CA ALA A 519 4.19 -1.62 4.33
C ALA A 519 3.81 -0.17 4.70
N GLU A 520 2.58 0.28 4.45
CA GLU A 520 2.11 1.59 4.93
C GLU A 520 2.07 1.67 6.47
N ALA A 521 1.58 0.63 7.15
CA ALA A 521 1.57 0.60 8.61
C ALA A 521 2.98 0.77 9.21
N ILE A 522 3.99 0.04 8.69
CA ILE A 522 5.38 0.20 9.14
C ILE A 522 5.97 1.57 8.73
N LYS A 523 5.54 2.18 7.62
CA LYS A 523 6.01 3.52 7.21
C LYS A 523 5.62 4.62 8.19
N CYS A 524 4.55 4.45 8.98
CA CYS A 524 4.12 5.40 10.01
C CYS A 524 5.20 5.72 11.07
N ILE A 525 6.19 4.84 11.24
CA ILE A 525 7.39 5.08 12.06
C ILE A 525 8.15 6.35 11.61
N ARG A 526 8.08 6.72 10.32
CA ARG A 526 8.70 7.94 9.77
C ARG A 526 7.91 9.23 10.02
N SER A 527 6.61 9.13 10.30
CA SER A 527 5.67 10.25 10.48
C SER A 527 5.22 10.44 11.93
N ARG A 528 6.00 9.90 12.88
CA ARG A 528 5.81 10.08 14.33
C ARG A 528 5.96 11.56 14.74
N PRO A 529 5.04 12.14 15.54
CA PRO A 529 5.19 13.50 16.06
C PRO A 529 6.45 13.64 16.92
N GLN A 530 7.09 14.81 16.86
CA GLN A 530 8.34 15.07 17.61
C GLN A 530 8.17 14.87 19.13
N ALA A 531 7.04 15.30 19.70
CA ALA A 531 6.75 15.10 21.13
C ALA A 531 6.69 13.61 21.50
N SER A 532 5.86 12.81 20.83
CA SER A 532 5.80 11.35 21.03
C SER A 532 7.15 10.66 20.82
N GLN A 533 7.96 11.17 19.90
CA GLN A 533 9.28 10.64 19.60
C GLN A 533 10.33 10.97 20.69
N GLN A 534 10.28 12.18 21.25
CA GLN A 534 11.12 12.59 22.38
C GLN A 534 10.73 11.82 23.64
N THR A 535 9.44 11.70 23.95
CA THR A 535 8.96 10.94 25.11
C THR A 535 9.34 9.46 25.02
N LEU A 536 9.23 8.83 23.84
CA LEU A 536 9.69 7.44 23.63
C LEU A 536 11.19 7.28 23.94
N VAL A 537 12.01 8.25 23.52
CA VAL A 537 13.45 8.24 23.79
C VAL A 537 13.75 8.39 25.29
N SER A 538 13.04 9.28 26.00
CA SER A 538 13.17 9.39 27.45
C SER A 538 12.78 8.09 28.18
N ARG A 539 11.66 7.47 27.80
CA ARG A 539 11.20 6.18 28.38
C ARG A 539 12.17 5.02 28.10
N LEU A 540 12.87 5.03 26.97
CA LEU A 540 13.92 4.06 26.68
C LEU A 540 15.13 4.23 27.62
N ALA A 541 15.47 5.46 27.99
CA ALA A 541 16.59 5.74 28.91
C ALA A 541 16.26 5.41 30.39
N GLU A 542 14.99 5.43 30.78
CA GLU A 542 14.52 5.06 32.13
C GLU A 542 14.76 3.57 32.46
N HIS A 543 14.64 2.68 31.46
CA HIS A 543 14.76 1.23 31.62
C HIS A 543 15.72 0.62 30.57
N PRO A 544 17.05 0.78 30.74
CA PRO A 544 18.02 0.47 29.69
C PRO A 544 18.11 -1.03 29.34
N ASP A 545 17.93 -1.94 30.29
CA ASP A 545 18.05 -3.38 30.03
C ASP A 545 16.87 -3.92 29.20
N ASP A 546 15.65 -3.46 29.48
CA ASP A 546 14.48 -3.75 28.65
C ASP A 546 14.55 -3.05 27.29
N ALA A 547 15.06 -1.82 27.23
CA ALA A 547 15.33 -1.11 25.98
C ALA A 547 16.29 -1.89 25.06
N VAL A 548 17.36 -2.44 25.63
CA VAL A 548 18.31 -3.33 24.93
C VAL A 548 17.62 -4.59 24.43
N ARG A 549 16.79 -5.22 25.26
CA ARG A 549 16.04 -6.43 24.93
C ARG A 549 15.08 -6.18 23.76
N TRP A 550 14.19 -5.19 23.85
CA TRP A 550 13.23 -4.83 22.80
C TRP A 550 13.90 -4.45 21.47
N LEU A 551 14.97 -3.66 21.51
CA LEU A 551 15.70 -3.27 20.30
C LEU A 551 16.39 -4.47 19.65
N SER A 552 16.93 -5.39 20.44
CA SER A 552 17.57 -6.62 19.94
C SER A 552 16.56 -7.59 19.34
N GLU A 553 15.45 -7.87 20.04
CA GLU A 553 14.32 -8.68 19.53
C GLU A 553 13.80 -8.13 18.18
N THR A 554 13.63 -6.81 18.09
CA THR A 554 13.17 -6.17 16.84
C THR A 554 14.22 -6.26 15.73
N MET A 555 15.51 -6.17 16.06
CA MET A 555 16.60 -6.33 15.10
C MET A 555 16.69 -7.77 14.60
N ASP A 556 16.50 -8.77 15.44
CA ASP A 556 16.48 -10.18 15.03
C ASP A 556 15.29 -10.48 14.11
N ALA A 557 14.12 -9.87 14.35
CA ALA A 557 13.00 -9.92 13.40
C ALA A 557 13.33 -9.23 12.06
N VAL A 558 14.03 -8.09 12.08
CA VAL A 558 14.52 -7.43 10.85
C VAL A 558 15.51 -8.32 10.10
N VAL A 559 16.42 -8.99 10.80
CA VAL A 559 17.39 -9.96 10.23
C VAL A 559 16.65 -11.15 9.64
N ALA A 560 15.66 -11.72 10.33
CA ALA A 560 14.84 -12.81 9.82
C ALA A 560 14.03 -12.39 8.58
N SER A 561 13.51 -11.17 8.54
CA SER A 561 12.83 -10.60 7.36
C SER A 561 13.78 -10.37 6.19
N ALA A 562 15.05 -10.03 6.45
CA ALA A 562 16.09 -9.88 5.43
C ALA A 562 16.52 -11.19 4.75
N GLN A 563 16.20 -12.35 5.33
CA GLN A 563 16.52 -13.68 4.78
C GLN A 563 15.51 -14.17 3.72
N LEU A 564 14.54 -13.32 3.33
CA LEU A 564 13.63 -13.63 2.24
C LEU A 564 14.39 -13.74 0.91
N GLU A 565 14.15 -14.83 0.17
CA GLU A 565 14.66 -15.02 -1.18
C GLU A 565 14.03 -14.02 -2.16
N ASN A 566 14.88 -13.30 -2.92
CA ASN A 566 14.46 -12.33 -3.96
C ASN A 566 13.36 -11.32 -3.50
N PRO A 567 13.60 -10.54 -2.41
CA PRO A 567 12.57 -9.70 -1.79
C PRO A 567 12.15 -8.54 -2.70
N LEU A 568 10.88 -8.13 -2.59
CA LEU A 568 10.35 -6.98 -3.34
C LEU A 568 11.16 -5.69 -3.05
N PRO A 569 11.39 -4.81 -4.04
CA PRO A 569 12.14 -3.57 -3.82
C PRO A 569 11.57 -2.66 -2.73
N GLU A 570 10.25 -2.69 -2.54
CA GLU A 570 9.59 -1.93 -1.47
C GLU A 570 9.86 -2.54 -0.08
N PHE A 571 9.88 -3.86 0.04
CA PHE A 571 10.24 -4.54 1.29
C PHE A 571 11.70 -4.30 1.67
N VAL A 572 12.60 -4.21 0.69
CA VAL A 572 14.00 -3.79 0.90
C VAL A 572 14.09 -2.37 1.49
N LYS A 573 13.27 -1.42 1.01
CA LYS A 573 13.19 -0.07 1.61
C LYS A 573 12.62 -0.14 3.02
N LEU A 574 11.65 -1.02 3.27
CA LEU A 574 11.00 -1.18 4.57
C LEU A 574 12.00 -1.69 5.63
N ILE A 575 12.69 -2.79 5.33
CA ILE A 575 13.81 -3.33 6.14
C ILE A 575 14.82 -2.23 6.48
N ALA A 576 15.25 -1.45 5.48
CA ALA A 576 16.22 -0.37 5.70
C ALA A 576 15.66 0.82 6.49
N THR A 577 14.36 1.09 6.38
CA THR A 577 13.65 2.12 7.17
C THR A 577 13.57 1.72 8.63
N THR A 578 13.12 0.50 8.92
CA THR A 578 13.05 -0.06 10.28
C THR A 578 14.44 -0.12 10.90
N THR A 579 15.45 -0.60 10.15
CA THR A 579 16.86 -0.61 10.59
C THR A 579 17.35 0.79 10.96
N GLN A 580 17.05 1.81 10.13
CA GLN A 580 17.42 3.19 10.42
C GLN A 580 16.72 3.75 11.67
N PHE A 581 15.46 3.38 11.92
CA PHE A 581 14.75 3.75 13.14
C PHE A 581 15.39 3.11 14.38
N LEU A 582 15.65 1.80 14.36
CA LEU A 582 16.30 1.09 15.47
C LEU A 582 17.64 1.70 15.84
N PHE A 583 18.50 2.03 14.86
CA PHE A 583 19.77 2.70 15.14
C PHE A 583 19.60 4.12 15.71
N ARG A 584 18.56 4.88 15.34
CA ARG A 584 18.28 6.18 15.97
C ARG A 584 17.87 6.02 17.45
N MET A 585 17.15 4.96 17.79
CA MET A 585 16.76 4.67 19.18
C MET A 585 17.94 4.13 20.00
N ALA A 586 18.78 3.28 19.41
CA ALA A 586 20.02 2.84 20.04
C ALA A 586 21.00 3.99 20.28
N ALA A 587 21.10 4.95 19.34
CA ALA A 587 21.98 6.11 19.48
C ALA A 587 21.63 6.98 20.70
N SER A 588 20.34 7.08 21.10
CA SER A 588 19.95 7.79 22.32
C SER A 588 20.26 7.03 23.61
N LEU A 589 20.61 5.74 23.54
CA LEU A 589 21.05 4.94 24.69
C LEU A 589 22.57 4.97 24.90
N ASN A 590 23.35 5.52 23.97
CA ASN A 590 24.82 5.49 24.02
C ASN A 590 25.43 6.17 25.26
N GLU A 591 24.71 7.09 25.92
CA GLU A 591 25.14 7.70 27.20
C GLU A 591 25.03 6.73 28.38
N VAL A 592 24.08 5.79 28.34
CA VAL A 592 23.78 4.83 29.42
C VAL A 592 24.43 3.47 29.16
N GLN A 593 24.38 3.00 27.91
CA GLN A 593 25.06 1.80 27.44
C GLN A 593 26.01 2.14 26.28
N PRO A 594 27.30 2.42 26.55
CA PRO A 594 28.28 2.66 25.51
C PRO A 594 28.43 1.42 24.61
N ASP A 595 28.70 1.64 23.33
CA ASP A 595 28.84 0.60 22.30
C ASP A 595 27.60 -0.30 22.06
N PHE A 596 26.43 0.02 22.63
CA PHE A 596 25.20 -0.74 22.33
C PHE A 596 24.86 -0.73 20.83
N GLU A 597 25.07 0.40 20.14
CA GLU A 597 24.93 0.50 18.68
C GLU A 597 25.75 -0.56 17.92
N LYS A 598 27.00 -0.80 18.34
CA LYS A 598 27.86 -1.86 17.77
C LYS A 598 27.26 -3.24 18.03
N THR A 599 26.72 -3.47 19.23
CA THR A 599 26.07 -4.73 19.61
C THR A 599 24.82 -4.99 18.78
N LEU A 600 23.94 -4.01 18.62
CA LEU A 600 22.77 -4.08 17.75
C LEU A 600 23.13 -4.32 16.28
N CYS A 601 24.30 -3.86 15.83
CA CYS A 601 24.80 -4.09 14.48
C CYS A 601 25.36 -5.51 14.24
N LYS A 602 25.79 -6.24 15.30
CA LYS A 602 26.45 -7.57 15.21
C LYS A 602 25.68 -8.59 14.35
N PRO A 603 24.34 -8.77 14.47
CA PRO A 603 23.60 -9.75 13.67
C PRO A 603 23.69 -9.50 12.16
N LEU A 604 23.49 -8.25 11.72
CA LEU A 604 23.60 -7.87 10.32
C LEU A 604 25.05 -7.96 9.80
N LEU A 605 26.03 -7.55 10.62
CA LEU A 605 27.46 -7.69 10.27
C LEU A 605 27.91 -9.15 10.16
N LYS A 606 27.36 -10.05 10.99
CA LYS A 606 27.62 -11.51 10.88
C LYS A 606 27.16 -12.02 9.51
N GLN A 607 25.96 -11.64 9.07
CA GLN A 607 25.45 -12.00 7.74
C GLN A 607 26.26 -11.36 6.61
N LEU A 608 26.68 -10.10 6.75
CA LEU A 608 27.56 -9.43 5.78
C LEU A 608 28.92 -10.14 5.67
N ARG A 609 29.53 -10.56 6.78
CA ARG A 609 30.79 -11.32 6.78
C ARG A 609 30.65 -12.67 6.06
N VAL A 610 29.51 -13.35 6.22
CA VAL A 610 29.21 -14.57 5.43
C VAL A 610 29.08 -14.22 3.94
N PHE A 611 28.43 -13.11 3.60
CA PHE A 611 28.25 -12.64 2.21
C PHE A 611 29.56 -12.27 1.53
N VAL A 612 30.43 -11.55 2.21
CA VAL A 612 31.70 -11.07 1.66
C VAL A 612 32.78 -12.17 1.64
N LYS A 613 32.57 -13.30 2.33
CA LYS A 613 33.40 -14.52 2.22
C LYS A 613 32.84 -15.56 1.24
N CYS A 614 31.52 -15.75 1.18
CA CYS A 614 30.89 -16.73 0.30
C CYS A 614 29.44 -16.33 -0.06
N ALA A 615 29.29 -15.44 -1.05
CA ALA A 615 28.00 -14.89 -1.48
C ALA A 615 26.98 -15.92 -2.05
N ARG A 616 27.34 -17.21 -2.14
CA ARG A 616 26.42 -18.32 -2.49
C ARG A 616 25.80 -19.00 -1.27
N LYS A 617 26.38 -18.85 -0.07
CA LYS A 617 25.93 -19.49 1.17
C LYS A 617 25.08 -18.57 2.07
N THR A 618 24.69 -17.42 1.55
CA THR A 618 23.98 -16.38 2.31
C THR A 618 22.48 -16.53 2.24
N THR A 619 21.83 -16.42 3.39
CA THR A 619 20.38 -16.31 3.47
C THR A 619 19.88 -14.93 3.04
N ILE A 620 20.66 -13.86 3.29
CA ILE A 620 20.28 -12.48 2.88
C ILE A 620 20.66 -12.20 1.43
N HIS A 621 19.68 -11.80 0.61
CA HIS A 621 19.89 -11.42 -0.78
C HIS A 621 20.60 -10.07 -0.93
N ARG A 622 21.49 -9.93 -1.93
CA ARG A 622 22.34 -8.75 -2.17
C ARG A 622 21.59 -7.40 -2.21
N THR A 623 20.34 -7.38 -2.69
CA THR A 623 19.55 -6.14 -2.76
C THR A 623 19.24 -5.57 -1.38
N VAL A 624 19.14 -6.43 -0.35
CA VAL A 624 18.95 -5.98 1.03
C VAL A 624 20.18 -5.24 1.52
N PHE A 625 21.39 -5.80 1.35
CA PHE A 625 22.63 -5.10 1.69
C PHE A 625 22.80 -3.79 0.92
N ILE A 626 22.51 -3.77 -0.39
CA ILE A 626 22.50 -2.52 -1.17
C ILE A 626 21.45 -1.52 -0.64
N GLY A 627 20.28 -1.99 -0.19
CA GLY A 627 19.25 -1.14 0.42
C GLY A 627 19.71 -0.52 1.74
N LEU A 628 20.27 -1.35 2.64
CA LEU A 628 20.83 -0.95 3.93
C LEU A 628 21.96 0.08 3.75
N LEU A 629 22.96 -0.23 2.91
CA LEU A 629 24.13 0.62 2.61
C LEU A 629 23.82 1.92 1.83
N ASN A 630 22.57 2.13 1.43
CA ASN A 630 22.12 3.35 0.74
C ASN A 630 21.14 4.20 1.55
N GLN A 631 20.63 3.70 2.68
CA GLN A 631 19.58 4.34 3.49
C GLN A 631 19.93 4.44 4.98
N CYS A 632 20.72 3.49 5.50
CA CYS A 632 21.18 3.49 6.88
C CYS A 632 22.65 3.96 6.94
N GLN A 633 22.89 5.11 7.59
CA GLN A 633 24.24 5.68 7.73
C GLN A 633 25.09 4.88 8.72
N VAL A 634 24.49 4.54 9.86
CA VAL A 634 25.13 3.79 10.95
C VAL A 634 25.59 2.42 10.47
N PHE A 635 24.70 1.64 9.83
CA PHE A 635 25.09 0.36 9.24
C PHE A 635 26.20 0.52 8.20
N ALA A 636 26.15 1.54 7.33
CA ALA A 636 27.20 1.78 6.35
C ALA A 636 28.57 2.07 7.01
N ALA A 637 28.61 2.84 8.11
CA ALA A 637 29.84 3.12 8.85
C ALA A 637 30.48 1.85 9.44
N HIS A 638 29.68 0.98 10.07
CA HIS A 638 30.19 -0.29 10.63
C HIS A 638 30.47 -1.37 9.57
N ALA A 639 29.76 -1.36 8.45
CA ALA A 639 29.94 -2.30 7.35
C ALA A 639 31.14 -1.95 6.46
N PHE A 640 31.51 -0.67 6.36
CA PHE A 640 32.58 -0.23 5.45
C PHE A 640 33.94 -0.84 5.78
N PRO A 641 34.44 -0.87 7.04
CA PRO A 641 35.70 -1.56 7.37
C PRO A 641 35.69 -3.05 6.97
N VAL A 642 34.60 -3.77 7.26
CA VAL A 642 34.46 -5.20 6.90
C VAL A 642 34.52 -5.43 5.38
N LEU A 643 34.00 -4.50 4.59
CA LEU A 643 34.10 -4.52 3.13
C LEU A 643 35.48 -4.08 2.63
N ALA A 644 36.11 -3.12 3.31
CA ALA A 644 37.41 -2.57 3.00
C ALA A 644 38.52 -3.61 3.19
N ASP A 645 38.57 -4.27 4.33
CA ASP A 645 39.57 -5.29 4.68
C ASP A 645 39.62 -6.36 3.57
N VAL A 646 38.46 -6.97 3.27
CA VAL A 646 38.36 -8.01 2.24
C VAL A 646 38.64 -7.48 0.84
N PHE A 647 38.28 -6.22 0.55
CA PHE A 647 38.63 -5.59 -0.72
C PHE A 647 40.14 -5.38 -0.87
N ILE A 648 40.84 -4.95 0.18
CA ILE A 648 42.30 -4.74 0.19
C ILE A 648 43.04 -6.09 0.11
N ASP A 649 42.58 -7.11 0.83
CA ASP A 649 43.08 -8.48 0.70
C ASP A 649 43.01 -8.96 -0.77
N PHE A 650 41.83 -8.85 -1.41
CA PHE A 650 41.67 -9.25 -2.81
C PHE A 650 42.40 -8.34 -3.82
N ALA A 651 42.58 -7.05 -3.49
CA ALA A 651 43.31 -6.12 -4.35
C ALA A 651 44.83 -6.38 -4.32
N THR A 652 45.38 -6.82 -3.19
CA THR A 652 46.81 -7.10 -3.00
C THR A 652 47.21 -8.53 -3.39
N GLN A 653 46.26 -9.47 -3.38
CA GLN A 653 46.49 -10.86 -3.82
C GLN A 653 47.00 -10.95 -5.27
N SER A 654 48.03 -11.79 -5.45
CA SER A 654 48.50 -12.26 -6.76
C SER A 654 47.90 -13.63 -7.07
N SER A 655 47.62 -13.91 -8.34
CA SER A 655 46.90 -15.13 -8.80
C SER A 655 47.69 -16.44 -8.66
N SER A 656 48.77 -16.43 -7.90
CA SER A 656 49.78 -17.49 -7.79
C SER A 656 50.22 -17.72 -6.33
N SER A 657 49.33 -17.55 -5.36
CA SER A 657 49.58 -17.99 -3.98
C SER A 657 49.78 -19.50 -3.96
N SER A 658 51.05 -19.89 -3.82
CA SER A 658 51.50 -21.26 -3.64
C SER A 658 51.16 -21.72 -2.22
N ASP A 659 49.99 -22.29 -2.04
CA ASP A 659 49.72 -23.22 -0.94
C ASP A 659 49.02 -24.47 -1.48
N CYS A 660 49.27 -25.58 -0.80
CA CYS A 660 49.15 -26.93 -1.37
C CYS A 660 47.73 -27.50 -1.32
N ASP A 661 46.79 -26.86 -2.02
CA ASP A 661 45.50 -27.44 -2.39
C ASP A 661 44.98 -26.71 -3.63
N GLN A 662 44.82 -27.38 -4.78
CA GLN A 662 44.27 -26.70 -5.97
C GLN A 662 42.76 -26.44 -5.77
N PRO A 663 42.31 -25.18 -5.63
CA PRO A 663 40.88 -24.91 -5.60
C PRO A 663 40.29 -25.25 -6.97
N SER A 664 39.28 -26.11 -6.98
CA SER A 664 38.47 -26.47 -8.15
C SER A 664 38.10 -25.25 -9.00
N VAL A 665 37.83 -25.47 -10.30
CA VAL A 665 37.42 -24.41 -11.23
C VAL A 665 36.20 -23.64 -10.71
N GLU A 666 35.30 -24.31 -10.00
CA GLU A 666 34.12 -23.69 -9.39
C GLU A 666 34.45 -22.74 -8.23
N SER A 667 35.41 -23.11 -7.36
CA SER A 667 35.87 -22.24 -6.27
C SER A 667 36.54 -20.96 -6.78
N LYS A 668 37.31 -21.01 -7.89
CA LYS A 668 37.84 -19.79 -8.52
C LYS A 668 36.72 -18.86 -8.99
N GLY A 669 35.66 -19.39 -9.59
CA GLY A 669 34.48 -18.60 -9.98
C GLY A 669 33.70 -18.03 -8.79
N ALA A 670 33.61 -18.75 -7.67
CA ALA A 670 32.94 -18.29 -6.45
C ALA A 670 33.68 -17.13 -5.77
N VAL A 671 35.02 -17.19 -5.70
CA VAL A 671 35.86 -16.10 -5.17
C VAL A 671 35.72 -14.85 -6.04
N GLN A 672 35.83 -15.00 -7.37
CA GLN A 672 35.66 -13.88 -8.31
C GLN A 672 34.28 -13.21 -8.21
N TYR A 673 33.21 -13.98 -8.08
CA TYR A 673 31.86 -13.46 -7.88
C TYR A 673 31.75 -12.64 -6.59
N THR A 674 32.30 -13.18 -5.50
CA THR A 674 32.27 -12.54 -4.18
C THR A 674 33.03 -11.20 -4.17
N TYR A 675 34.20 -11.13 -4.82
CA TYR A 675 34.94 -9.88 -4.98
C TYR A 675 34.20 -8.82 -5.82
N ILE A 676 33.49 -9.24 -6.89
CA ILE A 676 32.62 -8.32 -7.66
C ILE A 676 31.51 -7.77 -6.76
N GLN A 677 30.85 -8.62 -5.97
CA GLN A 677 29.81 -8.15 -5.03
C GLN A 677 30.39 -7.18 -3.98
N CYS A 678 31.59 -7.43 -3.45
CA CYS A 678 32.26 -6.51 -2.52
C CYS A 678 32.50 -5.13 -3.15
N CYS A 679 33.01 -5.09 -4.39
CA CYS A 679 33.19 -3.84 -5.15
C CYS A 679 31.85 -3.12 -5.43
N GLU A 680 30.77 -3.87 -5.72
CA GLU A 680 29.42 -3.31 -5.93
C GLU A 680 28.84 -2.70 -4.64
N LEU A 681 29.01 -3.34 -3.49
CA LEU A 681 28.59 -2.82 -2.19
C LEU A 681 29.37 -1.55 -1.79
N LEU A 682 30.70 -1.56 -1.90
CA LEU A 682 31.54 -0.37 -1.66
C LEU A 682 31.17 0.78 -2.62
N THR A 683 30.89 0.45 -3.89
CA THR A 683 30.41 1.43 -4.88
C THR A 683 29.08 2.07 -4.46
N ALA A 684 28.15 1.31 -3.87
CA ALA A 684 26.87 1.84 -3.41
C ALA A 684 27.05 2.88 -2.27
N ILE A 685 27.94 2.59 -1.31
CA ILE A 685 28.28 3.54 -0.23
C ILE A 685 28.84 4.84 -0.82
N CYS A 686 29.82 4.76 -1.72
CA CYS A 686 30.39 5.95 -2.38
C CYS A 686 29.36 6.71 -3.23
N GLN A 687 28.42 6.02 -3.88
CA GLN A 687 27.32 6.67 -4.61
C GLN A 687 26.39 7.45 -3.67
N SER A 688 26.04 6.88 -2.52
CA SER A 688 25.19 7.54 -1.53
C SER A 688 25.87 8.73 -0.83
N LEU A 689 27.17 8.65 -0.56
CA LEU A 689 27.99 9.79 -0.12
C LEU A 689 27.98 10.92 -1.15
N VAL A 690 28.20 10.61 -2.44
CA VAL A 690 28.17 11.60 -3.52
C VAL A 690 26.76 12.20 -3.70
N ALA A 691 25.69 11.44 -3.46
CA ALA A 691 24.29 11.86 -3.61
C ALA A 691 23.69 12.62 -2.41
N ASP A 692 24.51 13.10 -1.45
CA ASP A 692 24.09 13.87 -0.27
C ASP A 692 23.14 13.11 0.68
N ARG A 693 23.19 11.77 0.66
CA ARG A 693 22.36 10.93 1.55
C ARG A 693 22.95 10.74 2.95
N TYR A 694 24.22 11.12 3.14
CA TYR A 694 24.97 10.93 4.37
C TYR A 694 25.70 12.21 4.78
N ALA A 695 25.71 12.48 6.09
CA ALA A 695 26.37 13.63 6.71
C ALA A 695 27.64 13.25 7.50
N ALA A 696 27.93 11.95 7.65
CA ALA A 696 29.09 11.48 8.42
C ALA A 696 30.43 11.82 7.75
N ARG A 697 31.26 12.61 8.43
CA ARG A 697 32.67 12.82 8.05
C ARG A 697 33.49 11.52 8.14
N GLU A 698 33.15 10.65 9.10
CA GLU A 698 33.80 9.34 9.32
C GLU A 698 33.73 8.42 8.09
N LEU A 699 32.58 8.39 7.40
CA LEU A 699 32.44 7.62 6.17
C LEU A 699 33.28 8.19 5.02
N PHE A 700 33.52 9.51 4.99
CA PHE A 700 34.42 10.11 4.02
C PHE A 700 35.90 9.81 4.35
N SER A 701 36.32 9.89 5.61
CA SER A 701 37.70 9.54 5.99
C SER A 701 38.01 8.08 5.72
N LEU A 702 37.11 7.16 6.06
CA LEU A 702 37.28 5.73 5.74
C LEU A 702 37.41 5.48 4.22
N VAL A 703 36.65 6.20 3.39
CA VAL A 703 36.77 6.12 1.92
C VAL A 703 38.11 6.66 1.42
N ASP A 704 38.60 7.76 2.01
CA ASP A 704 39.88 8.36 1.66
C ASP A 704 41.06 7.45 2.08
N ASP A 705 40.99 6.81 3.24
CA ASP A 705 41.98 5.85 3.75
C ASP A 705 42.10 4.64 2.82
N VAL A 706 40.97 4.00 2.49
CA VAL A 706 40.95 2.84 1.57
C VAL A 706 41.43 3.23 0.18
N LEU A 707 41.06 4.42 -0.32
CA LEU A 707 41.56 4.91 -1.60
C LEU A 707 43.08 5.12 -1.57
N SER A 708 43.62 5.68 -0.49
CA SER A 708 45.06 5.86 -0.27
C SER A 708 45.83 4.53 -0.23
N GLN A 709 45.32 3.55 0.53
CA GLN A 709 45.88 2.19 0.60
C GLN A 709 45.84 1.51 -0.77
N THR A 710 44.71 1.58 -1.49
CA THR A 710 44.55 0.99 -2.83
C THR A 710 45.51 1.61 -3.84
N VAL A 711 45.65 2.94 -3.84
CA VAL A 711 46.60 3.65 -4.71
C VAL A 711 48.04 3.26 -4.39
N THR A 712 48.37 3.08 -3.10
CA THR A 712 49.70 2.63 -2.66
C THR A 712 49.99 1.19 -3.13
N ALA A 713 49.06 0.25 -2.96
CA ALA A 713 49.17 -1.10 -3.50
C ALA A 713 49.33 -1.11 -5.04
N MET A 714 48.58 -0.26 -5.75
CA MET A 714 48.72 -0.13 -7.21
C MET A 714 50.06 0.46 -7.65
N LYS A 715 50.78 1.21 -6.79
CA LYS A 715 52.13 1.72 -7.09
C LYS A 715 53.19 0.62 -7.01
N THR A 716 53.04 -0.34 -6.10
CA THR A 716 53.99 -1.45 -5.88
C THR A 716 53.86 -2.58 -6.91
N MET A 717 52.71 -2.71 -7.58
CA MET A 717 52.49 -3.69 -8.65
C MET A 717 53.31 -3.41 -9.93
N ASP A 718 53.90 -4.45 -10.52
CA ASP A 718 54.49 -4.38 -11.85
C ASP A 718 53.40 -4.40 -12.95
N LEU A 719 53.05 -3.22 -13.42
CA LEU A 719 52.15 -3.00 -14.56
C LEU A 719 52.89 -2.91 -15.92
N LYS A 720 54.21 -3.20 -15.98
CA LYS A 720 55.02 -3.09 -17.21
C LYS A 720 55.11 -4.41 -17.96
N ALA A 721 55.33 -5.53 -17.27
CA ALA A 721 55.43 -6.84 -17.93
C ALA A 721 54.06 -7.50 -18.10
N GLN A 722 53.84 -8.12 -19.26
CA GLN A 722 52.57 -8.80 -19.55
C GLN A 722 52.32 -10.01 -18.62
N GLY A 723 53.37 -10.74 -18.23
CA GLY A 723 53.27 -11.86 -17.28
C GLY A 723 52.76 -11.42 -15.90
N SER A 724 53.36 -10.37 -15.34
CA SER A 724 52.94 -9.74 -14.08
C SER A 724 51.47 -9.25 -14.15
N VAL A 725 51.09 -8.62 -15.27
CA VAL A 725 49.72 -8.13 -15.50
C VAL A 725 48.68 -9.27 -15.61
N GLU A 726 49.07 -10.44 -16.12
CA GLU A 726 48.22 -11.64 -16.16
C GLU A 726 48.07 -12.32 -14.79
N GLN A 727 48.94 -12.02 -13.82
CA GLN A 727 48.86 -12.51 -12.44
C GLN A 727 48.03 -11.61 -11.50
N ILE A 728 47.65 -10.40 -11.89
CA ILE A 728 46.87 -9.48 -11.04
C ILE A 728 45.39 -9.90 -10.99
N VAL A 729 44.88 -10.23 -9.80
CA VAL A 729 43.53 -10.78 -9.59
C VAL A 729 42.44 -9.88 -10.17
N TRP A 730 42.52 -8.57 -9.95
CA TRP A 730 41.51 -7.61 -10.44
C TRP A 730 41.57 -7.34 -11.96
N LEU A 731 42.62 -7.79 -12.65
CA LEU A 731 42.76 -7.73 -14.12
C LEU A 731 42.40 -9.05 -14.83
N SER A 732 42.23 -10.15 -14.08
CA SER A 732 41.96 -11.49 -14.60
C SER A 732 40.67 -11.61 -15.44
N SER A 733 39.66 -10.77 -15.19
CA SER A 733 38.37 -10.80 -15.88
C SER A 733 37.84 -9.40 -16.22
N PRO A 734 37.14 -9.20 -17.36
CA PRO A 734 36.51 -7.94 -17.70
C PRO A 734 35.45 -7.46 -16.70
N SER A 735 34.73 -8.37 -16.03
CA SER A 735 33.72 -8.01 -15.02
C SER A 735 34.38 -7.46 -13.75
N ILE A 736 35.43 -8.14 -13.27
CA ILE A 736 36.20 -7.73 -12.09
C ILE A 736 36.88 -6.39 -12.33
N ALA A 737 37.60 -6.24 -13.44
CA ALA A 737 38.25 -4.99 -13.80
C ALA A 737 37.25 -3.83 -13.94
N ASN A 738 36.02 -4.11 -14.37
CA ASN A 738 34.96 -3.10 -14.41
C ASN A 738 34.45 -2.75 -13.01
N ALA A 739 34.24 -3.73 -12.13
CA ALA A 739 33.78 -3.49 -10.76
C ALA A 739 34.82 -2.68 -9.95
N PHE A 740 36.08 -3.10 -9.98
CA PHE A 740 37.21 -2.42 -9.31
C PHE A 740 37.38 -0.97 -9.78
N LEU A 741 37.46 -0.74 -11.10
CA LEU A 741 37.62 0.61 -11.65
C LEU A 741 36.36 1.47 -11.48
N THR A 742 35.17 0.86 -11.36
CA THR A 742 33.94 1.59 -11.02
C THR A 742 33.97 2.06 -9.57
N PHE A 743 34.37 1.20 -8.63
CA PHE A 743 34.58 1.58 -7.24
C PHE A 743 35.58 2.74 -7.12
N LEU A 744 36.78 2.61 -7.72
CA LEU A 744 37.77 3.71 -7.75
C LEU A 744 37.24 5.01 -8.38
N THR A 745 36.38 4.92 -9.41
CA THR A 745 35.74 6.10 -10.00
C THR A 745 34.79 6.81 -9.02
N TRP A 746 34.13 6.06 -8.13
CA TRP A 746 33.18 6.61 -7.17
C TRP A 746 33.86 7.05 -5.86
N SER A 747 34.89 6.36 -5.37
CA SER A 747 35.68 6.83 -4.22
C SER A 747 36.41 8.13 -4.55
N MET A 748 37.01 8.28 -5.74
CA MET A 748 37.59 9.56 -6.18
C MET A 748 36.56 10.72 -6.24
N LYS A 749 35.28 10.44 -6.52
CA LYS A 749 34.22 11.47 -6.49
C LYS A 749 33.78 11.80 -5.06
N ALA A 750 33.77 10.81 -4.16
CA ALA A 750 33.51 11.04 -2.75
C ALA A 750 34.63 11.89 -2.13
N ALA A 751 35.89 11.61 -2.46
CA ALA A 751 37.05 12.42 -2.09
C ALA A 751 36.98 13.86 -2.65
N GLU A 752 36.68 14.03 -3.96
CA GLU A 752 36.44 15.35 -4.58
C GLU A 752 35.38 16.16 -3.82
N LYS A 753 34.32 15.49 -3.35
CA LYS A 753 33.23 16.10 -2.58
C LYS A 753 33.64 16.44 -1.15
N ASN A 754 34.45 15.61 -0.50
CA ASN A 754 35.06 15.87 0.81
C ASN A 754 36.14 16.98 0.76
N LYS A 755 36.50 17.45 -0.45
CA LYS A 755 37.68 18.31 -0.72
C LYS A 755 39.00 17.63 -0.30
N SER A 756 39.00 16.31 -0.22
CA SER A 756 40.17 15.48 0.06
C SER A 756 40.93 15.19 -1.23
N VAL A 757 42.26 15.00 -1.13
CA VAL A 757 43.17 15.09 -2.29
C VAL A 757 44.00 13.81 -2.53
N PRO A 758 43.38 12.62 -2.70
CA PRO A 758 44.08 11.44 -3.20
C PRO A 758 44.26 11.53 -4.72
N LEU A 759 45.26 12.30 -5.17
CA LEU A 759 45.61 12.41 -6.58
C LEU A 759 46.42 11.18 -7.05
N LEU A 760 45.97 10.55 -8.13
CA LEU A 760 46.74 9.49 -8.80
C LEU A 760 47.95 10.10 -9.51
N ASP A 761 49.16 9.60 -9.18
CA ASP A 761 50.40 10.01 -9.83
C ASP A 761 50.31 9.88 -11.36
N TYR A 762 50.90 10.86 -12.08
CA TYR A 762 50.98 10.83 -13.53
C TYR A 762 51.61 9.52 -14.07
N ASN A 763 52.61 8.99 -13.36
CA ASN A 763 53.29 7.73 -13.69
C ASN A 763 52.39 6.48 -13.53
N LEU A 764 51.38 6.50 -12.65
CA LEU A 764 50.42 5.41 -12.51
C LEU A 764 49.32 5.53 -13.57
N ILE A 765 48.83 6.74 -13.84
CA ILE A 765 47.89 7.04 -14.92
C ILE A 765 48.46 6.62 -16.29
N ALA A 766 49.74 6.91 -16.56
CA ALA A 766 50.42 6.51 -17.78
C ALA A 766 50.45 4.97 -17.95
N ARG A 767 50.84 4.24 -16.89
CA ARG A 767 50.84 2.76 -16.85
C ARG A 767 49.45 2.17 -17.11
N LEU A 768 48.40 2.71 -16.49
CA LEU A 768 47.01 2.25 -16.72
C LEU A 768 46.50 2.53 -18.14
N ARG A 769 47.04 3.54 -18.83
CA ARG A 769 46.67 3.89 -20.22
C ARG A 769 47.35 2.98 -21.25
N SER A 770 48.60 2.55 -20.99
CA SER A 770 49.40 1.66 -21.84
C SER A 770 49.29 0.17 -21.50
N LEU A 771 48.54 -0.19 -20.45
CA LEU A 771 48.39 -1.53 -19.86
C LEU A 771 48.51 -2.72 -20.86
N PRO A 772 49.54 -3.58 -20.74
CA PRO A 772 49.82 -4.69 -21.65
C PRO A 772 48.97 -5.94 -21.36
N CYS A 773 47.64 -5.81 -21.46
CA CYS A 773 46.70 -6.92 -21.23
C CYS A 773 46.13 -7.49 -22.54
N ARG A 774 46.08 -8.83 -22.70
CA ARG A 774 45.47 -9.50 -23.87
C ARG A 774 44.01 -9.06 -24.09
N LEU A 775 43.24 -8.93 -23.01
CA LEU A 775 41.81 -8.61 -23.04
C LEU A 775 41.56 -7.16 -23.50
N LYS A 776 41.05 -7.02 -24.74
CA LYS A 776 40.69 -5.72 -25.35
C LYS A 776 39.64 -4.94 -24.54
N VAL A 777 38.79 -5.62 -23.76
CA VAL A 777 37.77 -4.99 -22.92
C VAL A 777 38.41 -4.33 -21.70
N VAL A 778 39.25 -5.07 -20.96
CA VAL A 778 40.00 -4.56 -19.78
C VAL A 778 40.81 -3.32 -20.16
N ARG A 779 41.57 -3.35 -21.26
CA ARG A 779 42.30 -2.19 -21.78
C ARG A 779 41.40 -0.97 -22.10
N LYS A 780 40.17 -1.18 -22.57
CA LYS A 780 39.21 -0.08 -22.80
C LYS A 780 38.71 0.51 -21.49
N THR A 781 38.43 -0.33 -20.48
CA THR A 781 37.97 0.12 -19.16
C THR A 781 39.08 0.87 -18.40
N ALA A 782 40.30 0.33 -18.36
CA ALA A 782 41.47 1.00 -17.77
C ALA A 782 41.75 2.36 -18.41
N ARG A 783 41.67 2.48 -19.75
CA ARG A 783 41.80 3.76 -20.45
C ARG A 783 40.67 4.75 -20.14
N ARG A 784 39.44 4.29 -19.93
CA ARG A 784 38.33 5.16 -19.50
C ARG A 784 38.59 5.73 -18.11
N PHE A 785 39.02 4.88 -17.18
CA PHE A 785 39.41 5.31 -15.83
C PHE A 785 40.60 6.27 -15.84
N ALA A 786 41.68 5.96 -16.57
CA ALA A 786 42.84 6.84 -16.68
C ALA A 786 42.46 8.22 -17.26
N ASN A 787 41.59 8.28 -18.27
CA ASN A 787 41.08 9.55 -18.81
C ASN A 787 40.20 10.32 -17.80
N PHE A 788 39.44 9.61 -16.95
CA PHE A 788 38.68 10.23 -15.86
C PHE A 788 39.62 10.80 -14.80
N ALA A 789 40.63 10.05 -14.35
CA ALA A 789 41.63 10.50 -13.39
C ALA A 789 42.40 11.74 -13.88
N ILE A 790 42.80 11.79 -15.16
CA ILE A 790 43.42 12.98 -15.77
C ILE A 790 42.50 14.21 -15.64
N GLU A 791 41.20 14.06 -15.93
CA GLU A 791 40.27 15.17 -15.83
C GLU A 791 40.04 15.61 -14.38
N MET A 792 40.00 14.67 -13.43
CA MET A 792 39.90 14.96 -11.99
C MET A 792 41.12 15.72 -11.48
N ASN A 793 42.34 15.23 -11.77
CA ASN A 793 43.58 15.91 -11.41
C ASN A 793 43.63 17.34 -12.00
N ARG A 794 43.17 17.52 -13.25
CA ARG A 794 43.10 18.84 -13.93
C ARG A 794 42.09 19.79 -13.29
N LYS A 795 40.96 19.31 -12.77
CA LYS A 795 40.04 20.14 -11.99
C LYS A 795 40.70 20.63 -10.70
N HIS A 796 41.41 19.73 -10.02
CA HIS A 796 41.97 20.00 -8.70
C HIS A 796 43.21 20.90 -8.75
N SER A 797 44.02 20.83 -9.80
CA SER A 797 45.22 21.65 -9.95
C SER A 797 44.96 23.14 -10.24
N GLY A 798 43.70 23.60 -10.18
CA GLY A 798 43.30 24.96 -10.57
C GLY A 798 43.37 25.24 -12.08
N VAL A 799 43.96 24.34 -12.88
CA VAL A 799 44.17 24.50 -14.34
C VAL A 799 42.89 24.15 -15.11
N MET A 800 41.82 24.88 -14.82
CA MET A 800 40.67 25.01 -15.71
C MET A 800 40.31 26.47 -15.93
N ASP A 801 41.03 27.05 -16.87
CA ASP A 801 40.52 28.11 -17.73
C ASP A 801 39.06 27.80 -18.12
N GLU A 802 38.15 28.71 -17.78
CA GLU A 802 36.72 28.56 -17.99
C GLU A 802 36.37 28.44 -19.48
N GLN A 803 37.23 28.97 -20.35
CA GLN A 803 37.16 28.79 -21.80
C GLN A 803 37.25 27.30 -22.17
N SER A 804 38.11 26.50 -21.51
CA SER A 804 38.25 25.06 -21.76
C SER A 804 36.97 24.27 -21.44
N ARG A 805 36.22 24.67 -20.40
CA ARG A 805 34.90 24.10 -20.08
C ARG A 805 33.86 24.49 -21.14
N LYS A 806 33.80 25.77 -21.52
CA LYS A 806 32.86 26.30 -22.53
C LYS A 806 33.10 25.67 -23.90
N GLU A 807 34.36 25.54 -24.31
CA GLU A 807 34.77 24.93 -25.58
C GLU A 807 34.50 23.42 -25.63
N ARG A 808 34.78 22.67 -24.55
CA ARG A 808 34.39 21.25 -24.49
C ARG A 808 32.87 21.05 -24.54
N GLN A 809 32.08 21.96 -23.94
CA GLN A 809 30.62 21.92 -24.09
C GLN A 809 30.19 22.24 -25.52
N ARG A 810 30.81 23.23 -26.17
CA ARG A 810 30.59 23.57 -27.59
C ARG A 810 30.87 22.37 -28.49
N ILE A 811 32.08 21.79 -28.41
CA ILE A 811 32.48 20.59 -29.15
C ILE A 811 31.50 19.42 -28.91
N LYS A 812 31.01 19.23 -27.68
CA LYS A 812 30.02 18.19 -27.36
C LYS A 812 28.64 18.47 -27.98
N ARG A 813 28.21 19.74 -28.06
CA ARG A 813 26.98 20.17 -28.76
C ARG A 813 27.15 20.00 -30.27
N GLU A 814 28.28 20.36 -30.84
CA GLU A 814 28.62 20.22 -32.26
C GLU A 814 28.69 18.75 -32.67
N LEU A 815 29.36 17.87 -31.91
CA LEU A 815 29.34 16.42 -32.12
C LEU A 815 27.93 15.81 -32.01
N LYS A 816 27.08 16.32 -31.10
CA LYS A 816 25.68 15.89 -31.01
C LYS A 816 24.89 16.33 -32.26
N ARG A 817 25.06 17.56 -32.71
CA ARG A 817 24.47 18.11 -33.95
C ARG A 817 24.95 17.35 -35.19
N ALA A 818 26.24 17.09 -35.34
CA ALA A 818 26.82 16.33 -36.45
C ALA A 818 26.30 14.89 -36.50
N ARG A 819 26.19 14.21 -35.36
CA ARG A 819 25.55 12.87 -35.27
C ARG A 819 24.07 12.91 -35.63
N GLN A 820 23.36 13.98 -35.29
CA GLN A 820 21.94 14.15 -35.63
C GLN A 820 21.75 14.52 -37.12
N ALA A 821 22.63 15.34 -37.69
CA ALA A 821 22.69 15.65 -39.12
C ALA A 821 22.96 14.37 -39.93
N LYS A 822 24.00 13.60 -39.59
CA LYS A 822 24.30 12.31 -40.25
C LYS A 822 23.16 11.29 -40.11
N ARG A 823 22.35 11.34 -39.04
CA ARG A 823 21.12 10.53 -38.93
C ARG A 823 20.01 11.01 -39.88
N ARG A 824 19.83 12.33 -40.04
CA ARG A 824 18.86 12.93 -40.97
C ARG A 824 19.25 12.70 -42.43
N GLU A 825 20.51 12.89 -42.77
CA GLU A 825 21.11 12.59 -44.08
C GLU A 825 20.89 11.12 -44.46
N ASN A 826 21.26 10.18 -43.59
CA ASN A 826 20.99 8.75 -43.80
C ASN A 826 19.49 8.41 -43.91
N ALA A 827 18.60 9.18 -43.26
CA ALA A 827 17.16 9.01 -43.42
C ALA A 827 16.66 9.56 -44.78
N SER A 828 17.19 10.70 -45.22
CA SER A 828 16.91 11.29 -46.54
C SER A 828 17.35 10.35 -47.67
N LEU A 829 18.59 9.85 -47.62
CA LEU A 829 19.12 8.87 -48.58
C LEU A 829 18.30 7.56 -48.60
N ARG A 830 17.69 7.17 -47.48
CA ARG A 830 16.76 6.02 -47.44
C ARG A 830 15.41 6.35 -48.07
N ALA A 831 14.85 7.52 -47.81
CA ALA A 831 13.60 7.98 -48.42
C ALA A 831 13.74 8.17 -49.94
N GLU A 832 14.84 8.75 -50.40
CA GLU A 832 15.17 8.94 -51.80
C GLU A 832 15.36 7.60 -52.53
N ARG A 833 16.07 6.64 -51.92
CA ARG A 833 16.15 5.25 -52.42
C ARG A 833 14.78 4.57 -52.48
N GLN A 834 13.86 4.89 -51.56
CA GLN A 834 12.48 4.38 -51.62
C GLN A 834 11.64 5.07 -52.70
N GLN A 835 11.84 6.36 -52.96
CA GLN A 835 11.17 7.09 -54.06
C GLN A 835 11.69 6.64 -55.43
N ALA A 836 13.00 6.43 -55.59
CA ALA A 836 13.59 5.86 -56.81
C ALA A 836 13.05 4.44 -57.10
N LYS A 837 12.88 3.61 -56.05
CA LYS A 837 12.20 2.32 -56.15
C LYS A 837 10.70 2.39 -56.47
N LYS A 838 10.03 3.50 -56.17
CA LYS A 838 8.62 3.72 -56.55
C LYS A 838 8.49 4.23 -57.99
N LYS A 839 9.35 5.14 -58.44
CA LYS A 839 9.38 5.61 -59.84
C LYS A 839 9.71 4.48 -60.82
N SER A 840 10.74 3.69 -60.53
CA SER A 840 11.06 2.49 -61.33
C SER A 840 9.94 1.43 -61.36
N HIS A 841 8.93 1.50 -60.47
CA HIS A 841 7.72 0.68 -60.55
C HIS A 841 6.54 1.36 -61.26
N SER A 842 6.46 2.70 -61.30
CA SER A 842 5.44 3.40 -62.11
C SER A 842 5.77 3.40 -63.60
N ASP A 843 7.06 3.47 -63.93
CA ASP A 843 7.52 3.64 -65.31
C ASP A 843 7.45 2.32 -66.12
N GLN A 844 7.06 1.21 -65.47
CA GLN A 844 6.81 -0.10 -66.10
C GLN A 844 5.31 -0.44 -66.28
N SER A 845 4.38 0.35 -65.74
CA SER A 845 2.93 0.04 -65.75
C SER A 845 2.12 0.93 -66.70
N GLY A 846 2.72 1.40 -67.80
CA GLY A 846 2.20 2.53 -68.58
C GLY A 846 2.43 2.51 -70.10
N LEU A 847 2.60 1.33 -70.72
CA LEU A 847 2.48 1.18 -72.18
C LEU A 847 1.66 -0.07 -72.53
N THR A 848 0.95 0.00 -73.66
CA THR A 848 -0.31 -0.72 -73.92
C THR A 848 -0.18 -2.00 -74.76
N ASN A 849 -1.25 -2.79 -74.72
CA ASN A 849 -1.47 -4.00 -75.52
C ASN A 849 -1.19 -3.85 -77.03
N GLY A 850 -0.66 -4.91 -77.64
CA GLY A 850 -0.51 -5.09 -79.09
C GLY A 850 -0.31 -6.57 -79.43
N LEU A 851 -0.92 -7.04 -80.53
CA LEU A 851 -1.03 -8.46 -80.89
C LEU A 851 0.21 -9.06 -81.60
N LEU A 852 0.26 -10.39 -81.58
CA LEU A 852 0.77 -11.33 -82.61
C LEU A 852 2.27 -11.69 -82.74
N ALA A 853 2.46 -13.02 -82.73
CA ALA A 853 3.31 -13.85 -83.62
C ALA A 853 4.84 -13.95 -83.44
N ASN A 854 5.25 -15.21 -83.25
CA ASN A 854 6.54 -15.87 -83.53
C ASN A 854 7.52 -15.15 -84.49
N SER A 855 8.83 -15.16 -84.15
CA SER A 855 9.78 -16.11 -84.75
C SER A 855 11.26 -15.89 -84.35
N THR A 856 12.05 -16.92 -84.64
CA THR A 856 13.49 -17.18 -84.53
C THR A 856 14.52 -16.06 -84.87
N VAL A 857 15.60 -15.97 -84.08
CA VAL A 857 17.07 -16.20 -84.39
C VAL A 857 17.63 -15.71 -85.76
N PRO A 858 18.93 -15.28 -85.94
CA PRO A 858 20.08 -15.05 -85.04
C PRO A 858 20.50 -13.55 -85.01
N GLU A 859 21.68 -13.05 -85.44
CA GLU A 859 23.03 -13.09 -84.79
C GLU A 859 23.45 -11.60 -84.50
N GLY A 860 24.66 -11.15 -84.15
CA GLY A 860 25.98 -11.79 -83.98
C GLY A 860 27.15 -10.80 -84.07
N LYS A 861 28.13 -10.93 -83.13
CA LYS A 861 29.55 -10.49 -83.23
C LYS A 861 29.82 -8.95 -83.30
N GLN A 862 30.94 -8.37 -82.82
CA GLN A 862 32.27 -8.84 -82.35
C GLN A 862 32.75 -7.92 -81.20
N MET A 863 33.20 -8.43 -80.03
CA MET A 863 34.58 -8.82 -79.65
C MET A 863 35.61 -7.70 -79.38
N ARG A 864 36.02 -7.55 -78.11
CA ARG A 864 37.40 -7.70 -77.53
C ARG A 864 37.44 -7.12 -76.10
N SER A 865 38.13 -7.68 -75.09
CA SER A 865 38.79 -8.99 -74.95
C SER A 865 39.25 -9.26 -73.50
N LYS A 866 39.13 -10.53 -73.02
CA LYS A 866 40.08 -11.34 -72.18
C LYS A 866 40.68 -10.70 -70.89
N LYS A 867 40.99 -11.39 -69.77
CA LYS A 867 41.20 -12.80 -69.32
C LYS A 867 41.23 -12.76 -67.75
N HIS A 868 41.17 -13.80 -66.89
CA HIS A 868 40.89 -15.25 -66.97
C HIS A 868 40.70 -15.86 -65.53
N ARG A 869 39.88 -16.92 -65.40
CA ARG A 869 40.07 -18.20 -64.62
C ARG A 869 40.51 -18.24 -63.11
N SER A 870 40.17 -19.26 -62.29
CA SER A 870 39.08 -20.28 -62.28
C SER A 870 39.21 -21.34 -61.14
N LYS A 871 38.07 -21.97 -60.74
CA LYS A 871 37.87 -23.36 -60.19
C LYS A 871 38.46 -23.72 -58.78
N LYS A 872 38.06 -24.81 -58.08
CA LYS A 872 36.80 -25.60 -57.85
C LYS A 872 37.14 -26.75 -56.84
N GLN A 873 36.13 -27.48 -56.29
CA GLN A 873 36.18 -28.82 -55.62
C GLN A 873 36.71 -28.88 -54.15
N LYS A 874 36.31 -29.83 -53.27
CA LYS A 874 35.06 -30.65 -53.08
C LYS A 874 35.12 -31.37 -51.71
N GLU A 875 33.95 -31.58 -51.06
CA GLU A 875 33.54 -32.69 -50.16
C GLU A 875 34.20 -33.07 -48.78
N ASN A 876 33.28 -33.40 -47.84
CA ASN A 876 33.31 -34.40 -46.74
C ASN A 876 33.86 -34.11 -45.31
N ALA A 877 32.94 -33.66 -44.44
CA ALA A 877 32.34 -34.42 -43.30
C ALA A 877 32.98 -34.47 -41.87
N VAL A 878 32.08 -34.29 -40.88
CA VAL A 878 32.10 -34.62 -39.43
C VAL A 878 33.09 -33.92 -38.46
N SER A 879 32.61 -32.93 -37.68
CA SER A 879 32.41 -33.05 -36.22
C SER A 879 32.04 -31.73 -35.49
N ALA A 880 31.17 -31.86 -34.48
CA ALA A 880 30.80 -30.96 -33.38
C ALA A 880 31.20 -29.45 -33.39
N LEU A 881 30.20 -28.56 -33.52
CA LEU A 881 30.30 -27.16 -33.07
C LEU A 881 28.98 -26.65 -32.46
N ARG A 882 29.08 -26.12 -31.23
CA ARG A 882 27.98 -25.60 -30.41
C ARG A 882 27.24 -24.44 -31.08
N THR A 883 25.92 -24.55 -31.25
CA THR A 883 25.04 -23.43 -31.64
C THR A 883 24.61 -22.59 -30.43
N ALA A 884 24.97 -21.31 -30.42
CA ALA A 884 24.42 -20.34 -29.47
C ALA A 884 22.97 -19.93 -29.88
N PRO A 885 22.08 -19.63 -28.91
CA PRO A 885 20.70 -19.25 -29.21
C PRO A 885 20.60 -17.82 -29.79
N LYS A 886 19.61 -17.62 -30.67
CA LYS A 886 19.28 -16.33 -31.30
C LYS A 886 18.55 -15.40 -30.31
N PRO A 887 18.78 -14.08 -30.32
CA PRO A 887 17.92 -13.13 -29.60
C PRO A 887 16.56 -12.98 -30.32
N LYS A 888 15.48 -12.91 -29.53
CA LYS A 888 14.10 -12.76 -30.02
C LYS A 888 13.84 -11.38 -30.63
N GLU A 889 12.88 -11.35 -31.55
CA GLU A 889 12.41 -10.15 -32.25
C GLU A 889 11.56 -9.25 -31.34
N ILE A 890 11.56 -7.94 -31.60
CA ILE A 890 10.57 -7.00 -31.05
C ILE A 890 9.74 -6.51 -32.23
N ARG A 891 8.46 -6.91 -32.26
CA ARG A 891 7.46 -6.38 -33.18
C ARG A 891 6.46 -5.51 -32.41
N ASN A 892 6.32 -4.28 -32.91
CA ASN A 892 5.12 -3.44 -32.89
C ASN A 892 4.48 -3.03 -31.55
N ALA A 893 4.61 -1.74 -31.25
CA ALA A 893 3.48 -0.92 -30.82
C ALA A 893 3.38 0.25 -31.80
N ASN A 894 2.42 0.21 -32.74
CA ASN A 894 2.24 1.25 -33.76
C ASN A 894 0.81 1.26 -34.33
N GLN A 895 -0.14 1.66 -33.49
CA GLN A 895 -1.54 1.99 -33.75
C GLN A 895 -1.92 3.05 -32.67
N THR A 896 -2.60 4.17 -32.94
CA THR A 896 -3.16 4.67 -34.21
C THR A 896 -3.18 6.21 -34.23
N VAL A 897 -2.81 6.84 -35.34
CA VAL A 897 -3.15 8.26 -35.62
C VAL A 897 -4.00 8.34 -36.89
N LYS A 898 -5.26 8.70 -36.71
CA LYS A 898 -6.25 9.17 -37.70
C LYS A 898 -7.19 10.08 -36.89
N ARG A 899 -7.57 11.30 -37.29
CA ARG A 899 -7.35 12.14 -38.49
C ARG A 899 -7.37 13.62 -38.06
N ARG A 900 -6.83 14.54 -38.87
CA ARG A 900 -6.99 15.99 -38.70
C ARG A 900 -7.27 16.68 -40.04
N VAL A 901 -8.46 17.27 -40.17
CA VAL A 901 -8.96 18.18 -41.24
C VAL A 901 -10.10 18.95 -40.54
N LYS A 902 -10.24 20.28 -40.50
CA LYS A 902 -9.89 21.38 -41.42
C LYS A 902 -9.42 22.65 -40.65
N SER A 903 -8.79 23.59 -41.36
CA SER A 903 -8.33 24.95 -40.94
C SER A 903 -9.51 25.96 -40.82
N PRO A 904 -9.35 27.30 -40.60
CA PRO A 904 -8.16 28.19 -40.45
C PRO A 904 -8.18 28.95 -39.07
N GLU A 905 -7.43 30.01 -38.74
CA GLU A 905 -6.68 31.06 -39.50
C GLU A 905 -5.52 31.66 -38.65
N ALA A 906 -4.82 32.70 -39.14
CA ALA A 906 -3.52 33.20 -38.60
C ALA A 906 -3.64 34.62 -37.97
N PRO A 907 -2.57 35.43 -37.73
CA PRO A 907 -1.14 35.17 -37.44
C PRO A 907 -0.52 36.01 -36.27
N ARG A 908 0.70 35.64 -35.82
CA ARG A 908 1.86 36.50 -35.39
C ARG A 908 1.65 37.71 -34.43
N ASN A 909 2.41 37.86 -33.33
CA ASN A 909 3.82 38.31 -33.35
C ASN A 909 4.50 38.33 -31.93
N HIS A 910 5.84 38.29 -31.94
CA HIS A 910 6.86 38.98 -31.11
C HIS A 910 6.44 39.84 -29.88
N SER A 911 7.24 40.00 -28.79
CA SER A 911 8.61 39.55 -28.46
C SER A 911 8.98 39.79 -26.97
N SER A 912 10.13 39.25 -26.54
CA SER A 912 11.13 39.85 -25.61
C SER A 912 10.75 40.36 -24.21
N ASP A 913 11.44 39.79 -23.21
CA ASP A 913 12.05 40.43 -22.02
C ASP A 913 11.33 41.58 -21.28
N LYS A 914 11.06 41.33 -19.98
CA LYS A 914 11.92 41.87 -18.89
C LYS A 914 11.53 41.33 -17.51
N ARG A 915 12.54 41.09 -16.66
CA ARG A 915 12.35 41.08 -15.19
C ARG A 915 12.33 42.53 -14.71
N VAL A 916 11.28 42.94 -14.01
CA VAL A 916 11.29 44.10 -13.09
C VAL A 916 10.45 43.71 -11.87
N ALA A 917 10.98 43.91 -10.67
CA ALA A 917 10.26 43.75 -9.41
C ALA A 917 9.52 45.04 -9.04
N LEU A 918 8.46 44.96 -8.23
CA LEU A 918 7.82 45.98 -7.33
C LEU A 918 6.46 45.37 -6.83
N PRO A 919 5.59 46.01 -5.99
CA PRO A 919 5.66 45.73 -4.55
C PRO A 919 4.27 45.54 -3.86
N LYS A 920 4.28 45.50 -2.52
CA LYS A 920 3.25 45.96 -1.56
C LYS A 920 1.75 45.84 -1.91
N ARG A 921 1.04 45.06 -1.07
CA ARG A 921 -0.29 45.32 -0.49
C ARG A 921 -1.20 46.34 -1.22
N GLN A 922 -2.25 45.84 -1.87
CA GLN A 922 -3.52 46.56 -1.96
C GLN A 922 -4.61 45.75 -1.23
N LYS A 923 -5.33 46.43 -0.31
CA LYS A 923 -6.65 45.96 0.13
C LYS A 923 -7.57 46.02 -1.08
N ILE A 924 -8.13 44.89 -1.50
CA ILE A 924 -9.25 44.86 -2.44
C ILE A 924 -10.47 44.48 -1.63
N SER A 925 -11.31 45.46 -1.34
CA SER A 925 -12.62 45.28 -0.71
C SER A 925 -13.63 45.03 -1.81
N ILE A 926 -14.04 43.77 -2.01
CA ILE A 926 -15.12 43.40 -2.92
C ILE A 926 -16.02 42.37 -2.21
N LEU A 927 -17.19 42.86 -1.79
CA LEU A 927 -18.50 42.19 -1.63
C LEU A 927 -18.53 40.71 -1.20
#